data_AF-A0A960IY62-F1
#
_entry.id   AF-A0A960IY62-F1
#
_cell.length_a   1.000
_cell.length_b   1.000
_cell.length_c   1.000
_cell.angle_alpha   90.00
_cell.angle_beta   90.00
_cell.angle_gamma   90.00
#
_symmetry.space_group_name_H-M   'P 1'
#
loop_
_entity.id
_entity.type
_entity.pdbx_description
1 polymer ?
#
loop_
_entity_poly.entity_id
_entity_poly.type
_entity_poly.pdbx_seq_one_letter_code
_entity_poly.pdbx_strand_id
1 'polypeptide(L)'
;AASLPTGGPATWVVLKQARPVARGALWERLLDEAAERLVVVLTIDDLRGREIQVSRALSWERTAQDLLWELVNKPSVNALSRVAHTVVSFGCAGAVLLSTSGGGDPTCRLLYDPASVEGEWEARHRGQVMGATSCMTTALVRELLLDPEAPDLGRGIHAGVEATRALHRNGYEATGPGRLELGFPRAAVLSAMDAPGGLLQEVDVPAPGSTTWTILEDRCGAGLEATATEIVRQGSGQALEGVPVARFAKLETADRGEIEAFRSVASLIAEYVRDPPSRPLSLAVFGPPGSGKSFGVKQVAASVGGDRIVGPLEFNLSQLGSPDELVDAFHLVRDRALGGAVPLVFWDEFDTALDGRPLGWLRYFLAPMQDGEFRQGQVTHPLGSCIFVFAGGTCARLEDFGRDLGGDDHDTVLRQAKAPDFVSRLKGFVDVLGPNPLGGDPAADAFYVVRRAILLRSIVCRQAPQLLDGDTLNIDEGVLRAFLGTAEFRHGARSLEAVVATSRLAGRSFYERSSLPPAAQLELHVEADDFLSLVQRPELEGDLLERMARAAHDVYGRGQRAEDPSYHHQPFEDLAEHKQDENRANARDIPAKLAEVGCLMVPASTARQPVALGEREVERLARREHDRWMRDLGPGWEWGDPTDVARKRHVAYLPWTDLPDGQKEIDRNLVREIPAILQAVGYAIVRHPSEGSTPDPP
;
A
#
# COMPACT_ATOMS: atom_id res chain seq x y z
N ALA A 1 -14.89 35.21 -38.06
CA ALA A 1 -14.97 34.87 -36.63
C ALA A 1 -16.43 34.60 -36.30
N ALA A 2 -16.81 33.34 -36.05
CA ALA A 2 -18.17 33.04 -35.61
C ALA A 2 -18.34 33.60 -34.18
N SER A 3 -19.41 34.33 -33.93
CA SER A 3 -19.84 34.70 -32.59
C SER A 3 -20.11 33.43 -31.79
N LEU A 4 -19.59 33.32 -30.57
CA LEU A 4 -20.07 32.29 -29.65
C LEU A 4 -21.59 32.47 -29.50
N PRO A 5 -22.40 31.41 -29.63
CA PRO A 5 -23.83 31.54 -29.43
C PRO A 5 -24.06 32.13 -28.04
N THR A 6 -24.84 33.22 -27.97
CA THR A 6 -25.29 33.87 -26.73
C THR A 6 -26.33 33.02 -26.00
N GLY A 7 -26.18 31.70 -26.06
CA GLY A 7 -27.12 30.73 -25.51
C GLY A 7 -27.21 30.87 -23.99
N GLY A 8 -28.42 30.65 -23.47
CA GLY A 8 -28.72 30.72 -22.05
C GLY A 8 -27.92 29.74 -21.19
N PRO A 9 -28.20 29.67 -19.87
CA PRO A 9 -27.39 29.00 -18.85
C PRO A 9 -27.01 27.53 -19.13
N ALA A 10 -27.69 26.84 -20.05
CA ALA A 10 -27.48 25.42 -20.39
C ALA A 10 -26.53 25.14 -21.59
N THR A 11 -25.71 26.11 -22.06
CA THR A 11 -24.87 25.91 -23.27
C THR A 11 -23.40 25.65 -22.95
N TRP A 12 -22.99 24.38 -22.95
CA TRP A 12 -21.60 23.96 -22.77
C TRP A 12 -20.71 24.24 -23.99
N VAL A 13 -19.43 24.55 -23.73
CA VAL A 13 -18.38 24.62 -24.75
C VAL A 13 -17.35 23.53 -24.46
N VAL A 14 -17.07 22.67 -25.44
CA VAL A 14 -16.04 21.63 -25.32
C VAL A 14 -14.84 21.99 -26.18
N LEU A 15 -13.68 22.16 -25.54
CA LEU A 15 -12.41 22.43 -26.20
C LEU A 15 -11.50 21.20 -26.11
N LYS A 16 -11.45 20.42 -27.20
CA LYS A 16 -10.40 19.42 -27.38
C LYS A 16 -9.10 20.13 -27.78
N GLN A 17 -8.13 20.15 -26.88
CA GLN A 17 -6.89 20.91 -27.07
C GLN A 17 -5.67 19.98 -27.24
N ALA A 18 -4.81 20.33 -28.19
CA ALA A 18 -3.47 19.78 -28.34
C ALA A 18 -2.42 20.89 -28.16
N ARG A 19 -1.13 20.54 -28.12
CA ARG A 19 -0.05 21.54 -28.04
C ARG A 19 -0.19 22.63 -29.14
N PRO A 20 -0.07 23.94 -28.79
CA PRO A 20 0.19 24.50 -27.47
C PRO A 20 -1.08 24.60 -26.58
N VAL A 21 -1.05 23.99 -25.38
CA VAL A 21 -2.14 23.96 -24.38
C VAL A 21 -2.40 25.34 -23.73
N ALA A 22 -3.59 25.73 -23.29
CA ALA A 22 -3.82 27.00 -22.57
C ALA A 22 -3.13 28.27 -23.16
N ARG A 23 -3.09 28.42 -24.49
CA ARG A 23 -2.53 29.60 -25.18
C ARG A 23 -3.29 29.91 -26.47
N GLY A 24 -3.18 31.17 -26.91
CA GLY A 24 -3.67 31.65 -28.19
C GLY A 24 -5.03 32.36 -28.09
N ALA A 25 -5.37 33.11 -29.14
CA ALA A 25 -6.54 33.99 -29.13
C ALA A 25 -7.87 33.27 -28.87
N LEU A 26 -8.03 32.02 -29.31
CA LEU A 26 -9.23 31.23 -29.01
C LEU A 26 -9.31 30.88 -27.52
N TRP A 27 -8.18 30.51 -26.91
CA TRP A 27 -8.12 30.17 -25.49
C TRP A 27 -8.44 31.38 -24.61
N GLU A 28 -7.81 32.52 -24.88
CA GLU A 28 -8.05 33.78 -24.17
C GLU A 28 -9.52 34.18 -24.23
N ARG A 29 -10.11 34.13 -25.44
CA ARG A 29 -11.53 34.43 -25.63
C ARG A 29 -12.46 33.48 -24.87
N LEU A 30 -12.16 32.18 -24.87
CA LEU A 30 -12.99 31.19 -24.19
C LEU A 30 -12.92 31.31 -22.66
N LEU A 31 -11.76 31.69 -22.12
CA LEU A 31 -11.63 32.02 -20.70
C LEU A 31 -12.49 33.24 -20.33
N ASP A 32 -12.45 34.29 -21.14
CA ASP A 32 -13.17 35.53 -20.84
C ASP A 32 -14.70 35.38 -20.99
N GLU A 33 -15.18 34.63 -21.99
CA GLU A 33 -16.60 34.56 -22.35
C GLU A 33 -17.33 33.28 -21.88
N ALA A 34 -16.60 32.23 -21.48
CA ALA A 34 -17.19 30.90 -21.28
C ALA A 34 -16.54 30.04 -20.18
N ALA A 35 -15.67 30.57 -19.31
CA ALA A 35 -14.97 29.76 -18.30
C ALA A 35 -15.92 28.87 -17.46
N GLU A 36 -17.04 29.41 -17.00
CA GLU A 36 -18.04 28.70 -16.17
C GLU A 36 -18.79 27.56 -16.87
N ARG A 37 -18.65 27.44 -18.20
CA ARG A 37 -19.31 26.43 -19.03
C ARG A 37 -18.33 25.76 -20.01
N LEU A 38 -17.03 25.88 -19.75
CA LEU A 38 -15.97 25.37 -20.61
C LEU A 38 -15.45 24.04 -20.07
N VAL A 39 -15.53 23.01 -20.91
CA VAL A 39 -14.92 21.69 -20.69
C VAL A 39 -13.68 21.58 -21.57
N VAL A 40 -12.51 21.45 -20.97
CA VAL A 40 -11.25 21.28 -21.71
C VAL A 40 -10.85 19.80 -21.67
N VAL A 41 -10.56 19.22 -22.83
CA VAL A 41 -10.12 17.82 -22.97
C VAL A 41 -8.75 17.77 -23.60
N LEU A 42 -7.79 17.16 -22.90
CA LEU A 42 -6.40 17.09 -23.33
C LEU A 42 -5.71 15.81 -22.82
N THR A 43 -4.51 15.53 -23.32
CA THR A 43 -3.72 14.38 -22.87
C THR A 43 -2.62 14.81 -21.90
N ILE A 44 -2.18 13.92 -21.02
CA ILE A 44 -1.04 14.21 -20.14
C ILE A 44 0.24 14.52 -20.94
N ASP A 45 0.42 13.91 -22.12
CA ASP A 45 1.56 14.18 -22.96
C ASP A 45 1.50 15.58 -23.58
N ASP A 46 0.32 16.09 -23.96
CA ASP A 46 0.19 17.49 -24.42
C ASP A 46 0.68 18.47 -23.35
N LEU A 47 0.36 18.17 -22.09
CA LEU A 47 0.77 18.90 -20.90
C LEU A 47 2.28 18.80 -20.66
N ARG A 48 2.87 17.60 -20.60
CA ARG A 48 4.32 17.39 -20.41
C ARG A 48 5.21 18.01 -21.49
N GLY A 49 4.63 18.40 -22.63
CA GLY A 49 5.33 19.20 -23.65
C GLY A 49 5.57 20.66 -23.26
N ARG A 50 5.15 21.07 -22.07
CA ARG A 50 5.37 22.39 -21.48
C ARG A 50 6.35 22.33 -20.32
N GLU A 51 6.60 23.49 -19.73
CA GLU A 51 7.34 23.69 -18.48
C GLU A 51 6.57 23.19 -17.23
N ILE A 52 5.88 22.06 -17.33
CA ILE A 52 5.25 21.40 -16.18
C ILE A 52 6.04 20.14 -15.84
N GLN A 53 6.07 19.76 -14.57
CA GLN A 53 6.79 18.60 -14.10
C GLN A 53 5.81 17.59 -13.50
N VAL A 54 5.28 16.70 -14.34
CA VAL A 54 4.42 15.60 -13.90
C VAL A 54 5.13 14.27 -14.09
N SER A 55 5.24 13.50 -13.00
CA SER A 55 5.79 12.14 -13.01
C SER A 55 5.14 11.25 -14.08
N ARG A 56 5.91 10.30 -14.63
CA ARG A 56 5.44 9.34 -15.64
C ARG A 56 5.45 7.93 -15.04
N ALA A 57 4.28 7.30 -14.98
CA ALA A 57 4.12 5.88 -14.65
C ALA A 57 4.81 5.44 -13.34
N LEU A 58 4.84 6.29 -12.29
CA LEU A 58 5.36 5.91 -10.97
C LEU A 58 4.25 5.33 -10.09
N SER A 59 3.29 6.16 -9.71
CA SER A 59 2.07 5.79 -8.99
C SER A 59 0.94 6.71 -9.43
N TRP A 60 -0.29 6.25 -9.25
CA TRP A 60 -1.47 7.06 -9.56
C TRP A 60 -1.55 8.26 -8.63
N GLU A 61 -1.22 8.07 -7.36
CA GLU A 61 -1.20 9.09 -6.34
C GLU A 61 -0.22 10.21 -6.66
N ARG A 62 1.04 9.87 -7.00
CA ARG A 62 2.06 10.87 -7.33
C ARG A 62 1.69 11.62 -8.60
N THR A 63 1.27 10.91 -9.64
CA THR A 63 0.91 11.54 -10.92
C THR A 63 -0.30 12.47 -10.78
N ALA A 64 -1.33 12.07 -10.01
CA ALA A 64 -2.49 12.92 -9.75
C ALA A 64 -2.15 14.15 -8.89
N GLN A 65 -1.35 13.98 -7.83
CA GLN A 65 -0.92 15.08 -6.96
C GLN A 65 -0.01 16.08 -7.70
N ASP A 66 0.99 15.60 -8.45
CA ASP A 66 1.86 16.44 -9.28
C ASP A 66 1.02 17.24 -10.29
N LEU A 67 0.08 16.57 -10.97
CA LEU A 67 -0.79 17.21 -11.96
C LEU A 67 -1.68 18.29 -11.33
N LEU A 68 -2.33 17.99 -10.21
CA LEU A 68 -3.17 18.96 -9.50
C LEU A 68 -2.32 20.17 -9.07
N TRP A 69 -1.14 19.93 -8.50
CA TRP A 69 -0.24 21.00 -8.08
C TRP A 69 0.15 21.89 -9.26
N GLU A 70 0.55 21.32 -10.40
CA GLU A 70 0.92 22.07 -11.61
C GLU A 70 -0.27 22.87 -12.18
N LEU A 71 -1.46 22.26 -12.27
CA LEU A 71 -2.66 22.93 -12.79
C LEU A 71 -3.20 24.03 -11.88
N VAL A 72 -2.86 24.03 -10.59
CA VAL A 72 -3.25 25.10 -9.65
C VAL A 72 -2.18 26.18 -9.60
N ASN A 73 -0.91 25.82 -9.52
CA ASN A 73 0.15 26.74 -9.14
C ASN A 73 0.96 27.30 -10.32
N LYS A 74 1.01 26.60 -11.46
CA LYS A 74 1.90 27.00 -12.56
C LYS A 74 1.25 28.07 -13.46
N PRO A 75 1.80 29.29 -13.57
CA PRO A 75 1.16 30.38 -14.33
C PRO A 75 0.93 30.07 -15.82
N SER A 76 1.71 29.16 -16.40
CA SER A 76 1.60 28.82 -17.83
C SER A 76 0.40 27.92 -18.17
N VAL A 77 -0.23 27.30 -17.15
CA VAL A 77 -1.35 26.36 -17.32
C VAL A 77 -2.45 26.53 -16.27
N ASN A 78 -2.26 27.37 -15.24
CA ASN A 78 -3.20 27.45 -14.11
C ASN A 78 -4.59 27.95 -14.47
N ALA A 79 -4.76 28.59 -15.63
CA ALA A 79 -6.10 28.93 -16.12
C ALA A 79 -6.96 27.69 -16.40
N LEU A 80 -6.38 26.50 -16.58
CA LEU A 80 -7.09 25.23 -16.70
C LEU A 80 -7.77 24.79 -15.40
N SER A 81 -7.36 25.26 -14.23
CA SER A 81 -8.07 24.97 -12.97
C SER A 81 -9.23 25.94 -12.70
N ARG A 82 -9.43 26.94 -13.57
CA ARG A 82 -10.45 28.00 -13.42
C ARG A 82 -11.64 27.84 -14.37
N VAL A 83 -11.58 26.89 -15.28
CA VAL A 83 -12.68 26.54 -16.20
C VAL A 83 -13.56 25.48 -15.53
N ALA A 84 -14.82 25.39 -15.94
CA ALA A 84 -15.82 24.49 -15.35
C ALA A 84 -15.29 23.07 -15.13
N HIS A 85 -14.73 22.48 -16.20
CA HIS A 85 -14.13 21.15 -16.12
C HIS A 85 -12.86 21.05 -16.98
N THR A 86 -11.82 20.43 -16.42
CA THR A 86 -10.63 20.02 -17.18
C THR A 86 -10.44 18.51 -17.05
N VAL A 87 -10.44 17.82 -18.19
CA VAL A 87 -10.19 16.37 -18.29
C VAL A 87 -8.82 16.14 -18.90
N VAL A 88 -7.93 15.52 -18.13
CA VAL A 88 -6.58 15.11 -18.56
C VAL A 88 -6.56 13.59 -18.71
N SER A 89 -6.48 13.11 -19.94
CA SER A 89 -6.45 11.68 -20.24
C SER A 89 -5.04 11.08 -20.13
N PHE A 90 -4.96 9.90 -19.52
CA PHE A 90 -3.80 9.01 -19.47
C PHE A 90 -3.95 7.83 -20.44
N GLY A 91 -4.59 8.05 -21.60
CA GLY A 91 -4.79 7.03 -22.63
C GLY A 91 -5.78 5.96 -22.20
N CYS A 92 -5.38 4.69 -22.29
CA CYS A 92 -6.21 3.53 -21.93
C CYS A 92 -6.23 3.22 -20.43
N ALA A 93 -5.49 3.97 -19.62
CA ALA A 93 -5.28 3.67 -18.20
C ALA A 93 -6.17 4.49 -17.26
N GLY A 94 -6.62 5.67 -17.66
CA GLY A 94 -7.43 6.54 -16.80
C GLY A 94 -7.50 8.00 -17.24
N ALA A 95 -8.06 8.85 -16.39
CA ALA A 95 -8.07 10.31 -16.54
C ALA A 95 -8.16 11.01 -15.17
N VAL A 96 -7.74 12.27 -15.14
CA VAL A 96 -8.02 13.20 -14.03
C VAL A 96 -9.09 14.19 -14.47
N LEU A 97 -10.08 14.42 -13.60
CA LEU A 97 -11.15 15.39 -13.75
C LEU A 97 -10.99 16.47 -12.69
N LEU A 98 -10.67 17.69 -13.12
CA LEU A 98 -10.78 18.88 -12.27
C LEU A 98 -12.13 19.54 -12.53
N SER A 99 -12.84 19.90 -11.47
CA SER A 99 -14.10 20.65 -11.54
C SER A 99 -14.08 21.84 -10.60
N THR A 100 -14.52 23.00 -11.08
CA THR A 100 -14.68 24.22 -10.27
C THR A 100 -16.13 24.65 -10.23
N SER A 101 -16.60 25.11 -9.06
CA SER A 101 -17.92 25.69 -8.90
C SER A 101 -17.76 27.12 -8.40
N GLY A 102 -17.99 28.10 -9.29
CA GLY A 102 -18.17 29.51 -8.90
C GLY A 102 -16.99 30.15 -8.17
N GLY A 103 -15.74 29.90 -8.59
CA GLY A 103 -14.55 30.59 -8.07
C GLY A 103 -13.97 30.05 -6.77
N GLY A 104 -14.46 28.91 -6.27
CA GLY A 104 -13.82 28.14 -5.20
C GLY A 104 -12.62 27.32 -5.67
N ASP A 105 -11.92 26.71 -4.72
CA ASP A 105 -10.81 25.79 -5.01
C ASP A 105 -11.31 24.60 -5.86
N PRO A 106 -10.55 24.18 -6.88
CA PRO A 106 -10.97 23.09 -7.76
C PRO A 106 -11.01 21.78 -6.99
N THR A 107 -12.08 21.02 -7.18
CA THR A 107 -12.13 19.60 -6.81
C THR A 107 -11.37 18.80 -7.87
N CYS A 108 -10.65 17.77 -7.43
CA CYS A 108 -9.86 16.91 -8.31
C CYS A 108 -10.23 15.46 -8.05
N ARG A 109 -10.66 14.75 -9.09
CA ARG A 109 -10.97 13.33 -9.04
C ARG A 109 -10.08 12.57 -9.99
N LEU A 110 -9.52 11.46 -9.53
CA LEU A 110 -8.79 10.52 -10.35
C LEU A 110 -9.69 9.34 -10.69
N LEU A 111 -9.80 9.04 -11.98
CA LEU A 111 -10.43 7.83 -12.51
C LEU A 111 -9.34 6.95 -13.11
N TYR A 112 -9.08 5.79 -12.53
CA TYR A 112 -7.87 5.01 -12.81
C TYR A 112 -8.11 3.51 -12.87
N ASP A 113 -7.34 2.80 -13.69
CA ASP A 113 -7.27 1.34 -13.66
C ASP A 113 -6.36 0.90 -12.49
N PRO A 114 -6.85 0.15 -11.49
CA PRO A 114 -6.02 -0.33 -10.39
C PRO A 114 -4.98 -1.39 -10.81
N ALA A 115 -5.18 -2.07 -11.94
CA ALA A 115 -4.29 -3.11 -12.47
C ALA A 115 -3.26 -2.59 -13.49
N SER A 116 -3.27 -1.28 -13.79
CA SER A 116 -2.38 -0.68 -14.79
C SER A 116 -2.11 0.78 -14.46
N VAL A 117 -0.87 1.23 -14.62
CA VAL A 117 -0.59 2.68 -14.73
C VAL A 117 -0.48 3.10 -16.19
N GLU A 118 -0.31 4.41 -16.40
CA GLU A 118 -0.09 5.03 -17.70
C GLU A 118 0.88 4.22 -18.57
N GLY A 119 0.42 3.84 -19.77
CA GLY A 119 1.22 3.16 -20.79
C GLY A 119 1.39 1.65 -20.61
N GLU A 120 1.13 1.08 -19.42
CA GLU A 120 1.25 -0.36 -19.21
C GLU A 120 0.19 -1.14 -19.99
N TRP A 121 -1.04 -0.61 -20.09
CA TRP A 121 -2.11 -1.26 -20.84
C TRP A 121 -1.75 -1.34 -22.33
N GLU A 122 -1.30 -0.24 -22.91
CA GLU A 122 -0.85 -0.17 -24.29
C GLU A 122 0.37 -1.05 -24.55
N ALA A 123 1.32 -1.15 -23.61
CA ALA A 123 2.48 -2.03 -23.74
C ALA A 123 2.09 -3.52 -23.83
N ARG A 124 1.01 -3.93 -23.15
CA ARG A 124 0.46 -5.30 -23.23
C ARG A 124 -0.32 -5.57 -24.52
N HIS A 125 -0.82 -4.53 -25.19
CA HIS A 125 -1.62 -4.63 -26.41
C HIS A 125 -0.86 -3.99 -27.57
N ARG A 126 -0.09 -4.77 -28.32
CA ARG A 126 0.74 -4.24 -29.42
C ARG A 126 -0.08 -3.49 -30.47
N GLY A 127 0.38 -2.31 -30.85
CA GLY A 127 -0.23 -1.49 -31.89
C GLY A 127 -0.13 0.00 -31.57
N GLN A 128 -0.50 0.84 -32.53
CA GLN A 128 -0.72 2.27 -32.29
C GLN A 128 -2.01 2.66 -33.00
N VAL A 129 -2.82 3.46 -32.33
CA VAL A 129 -4.07 3.99 -32.88
C VAL A 129 -4.14 5.50 -32.70
N MET A 130 -4.62 6.19 -33.72
CA MET A 130 -5.02 7.60 -33.64
C MET A 130 -6.52 7.70 -33.32
N GLY A 131 -6.89 8.68 -32.51
CA GLY A 131 -8.31 8.95 -32.19
C GLY A 131 -8.72 8.65 -30.76
N ALA A 132 -7.80 8.27 -29.87
CA ALA A 132 -8.06 8.11 -28.43
C ALA A 132 -8.75 9.35 -27.83
N THR A 133 -8.19 10.55 -28.04
CA THR A 133 -8.81 11.80 -27.57
C THR A 133 -10.18 12.05 -28.22
N SER A 134 -10.41 11.59 -29.46
CA SER A 134 -11.74 11.70 -30.08
C SER A 134 -12.76 10.78 -29.42
N CYS A 135 -12.35 9.58 -28.98
CA CYS A 135 -13.20 8.67 -28.19
C CYS A 135 -13.58 9.34 -26.86
N MET A 136 -12.59 9.87 -26.13
CA MET A 136 -12.80 10.59 -24.88
C MET A 136 -13.74 11.79 -25.05
N THR A 137 -13.45 12.67 -26.01
CA THR A 137 -14.30 13.84 -26.27
C THR A 137 -15.73 13.44 -26.65
N THR A 138 -15.91 12.39 -27.46
CA THR A 138 -17.25 11.92 -27.86
C THR A 138 -18.04 11.42 -26.65
N ALA A 139 -17.41 10.65 -25.77
CA ALA A 139 -18.05 10.14 -24.56
C ALA A 139 -18.45 11.26 -23.58
N LEU A 140 -17.59 12.28 -23.40
CA LEU A 140 -17.92 13.46 -22.59
C LEU A 140 -19.07 14.28 -23.20
N VAL A 141 -19.04 14.50 -24.52
CA VAL A 141 -20.12 15.22 -25.23
C VAL A 141 -21.44 14.47 -25.12
N ARG A 142 -21.43 13.12 -25.13
CA ARG A 142 -22.64 12.32 -24.91
C ARG A 142 -23.27 12.63 -23.55
N GLU A 143 -22.50 12.63 -22.46
CA GLU A 143 -23.06 12.91 -21.13
C GLU A 143 -23.55 14.37 -21.01
N LEU A 144 -22.86 15.33 -21.62
CA LEU A 144 -23.31 16.74 -21.71
C LEU A 144 -24.63 16.91 -22.47
N LEU A 145 -24.90 16.03 -23.46
CA LEU A 145 -26.16 16.03 -24.21
C LEU A 145 -27.29 15.30 -23.49
N LEU A 146 -26.95 14.31 -22.65
CA LEU A 146 -27.92 13.54 -21.88
C LEU A 146 -28.49 14.35 -20.71
N ASP A 147 -27.63 15.07 -19.99
CA ASP A 147 -28.03 15.98 -18.91
C ASP A 147 -27.19 17.26 -18.95
N PRO A 148 -27.66 18.32 -19.63
CA PRO A 148 -26.94 19.59 -19.71
C PRO A 148 -26.86 20.35 -18.38
N GLU A 149 -27.72 20.07 -17.39
CA GLU A 149 -27.72 20.79 -16.12
C GLU A 149 -26.78 20.13 -15.10
N ALA A 150 -26.69 18.79 -15.14
CA ALA A 150 -25.85 18.01 -14.24
C ALA A 150 -25.14 16.84 -14.98
N PRO A 151 -24.17 17.14 -15.88
CA PRO A 151 -23.53 16.10 -16.68
C PRO A 151 -22.66 15.16 -15.83
N ASP A 152 -22.83 13.85 -16.02
CA ASP A 152 -21.98 12.83 -15.40
C ASP A 152 -20.68 12.64 -16.20
N LEU A 153 -19.74 13.56 -16.01
CA LEU A 153 -18.43 13.49 -16.69
C LEU A 153 -17.59 12.31 -16.22
N GLY A 154 -17.82 11.78 -15.02
CA GLY A 154 -17.16 10.56 -14.54
C GLY A 154 -17.51 9.38 -15.42
N ARG A 155 -18.81 9.12 -15.63
CA ARG A 155 -19.29 8.11 -16.58
C ARG A 155 -18.79 8.36 -18.01
N GLY A 156 -18.72 9.61 -18.44
CA GLY A 156 -18.15 9.99 -19.73
C GLY A 156 -16.67 9.58 -19.87
N ILE A 157 -15.88 9.69 -18.80
CA ILE A 157 -14.48 9.25 -18.77
C ILE A 157 -14.38 7.73 -18.83
N HIS A 158 -15.18 6.98 -18.06
CA HIS A 158 -15.23 5.50 -18.13
C HIS A 158 -15.51 5.03 -19.56
N ALA A 159 -16.58 5.54 -20.17
CA ALA A 159 -16.95 5.21 -21.54
C ALA A 159 -15.86 5.64 -22.54
N GLY A 160 -15.19 6.77 -22.32
CA GLY A 160 -14.08 7.26 -23.13
C GLY A 160 -12.85 6.35 -23.11
N VAL A 161 -12.51 5.79 -21.94
CA VAL A 161 -11.40 4.83 -21.80
C VAL A 161 -11.77 3.49 -22.45
N GLU A 162 -12.96 2.95 -22.21
CA GLU A 162 -13.40 1.70 -22.85
C GLU A 162 -13.50 1.81 -24.37
N ALA A 163 -14.00 2.95 -24.87
CA ALA A 163 -13.98 3.29 -26.30
C ALA A 163 -12.56 3.29 -26.86
N THR A 164 -11.60 3.86 -26.13
CA THR A 164 -10.19 3.91 -26.55
C THR A 164 -9.57 2.51 -26.56
N ARG A 165 -9.87 1.68 -25.56
CA ARG A 165 -9.45 0.28 -25.51
C ARG A 165 -10.04 -0.52 -26.66
N ALA A 166 -11.32 -0.31 -26.97
CA ALA A 166 -11.99 -0.96 -28.09
C ALA A 166 -11.36 -0.54 -29.43
N LEU A 167 -11.07 0.76 -29.63
CA LEU A 167 -10.34 1.24 -30.79
C LEU A 167 -8.97 0.56 -30.92
N HIS A 168 -8.25 0.41 -29.82
CA HIS A 168 -6.93 -0.22 -29.81
C HIS A 168 -6.97 -1.72 -30.13
N ARG A 169 -7.95 -2.46 -29.59
CA ARG A 169 -8.10 -3.91 -29.83
C ARG A 169 -8.56 -4.22 -31.25
N ASN A 170 -9.47 -3.42 -31.79
CA ASN A 170 -10.07 -3.68 -33.11
C ASN A 170 -9.23 -3.10 -34.27
N GLY A 171 -8.43 -2.07 -34.01
CA GLY A 171 -7.71 -1.34 -35.05
C GLY A 171 -8.67 -0.61 -36.00
N TYR A 172 -8.18 -0.27 -37.20
CA TYR A 172 -9.01 0.34 -38.24
C TYR A 172 -9.63 -0.72 -39.15
N GLU A 173 -10.86 -0.48 -39.58
CA GLU A 173 -11.56 -1.34 -40.53
C GLU A 173 -10.97 -1.15 -41.93
N ALA A 174 -10.72 -2.22 -42.68
CA ALA A 174 -10.32 -2.10 -44.08
C ALA A 174 -11.57 -2.01 -44.96
N THR A 175 -11.79 -0.86 -45.61
CA THR A 175 -12.91 -0.68 -46.53
C THR A 175 -12.46 -0.90 -47.98
N GLY A 176 -12.86 -2.04 -48.56
CA GLY A 176 -12.80 -2.28 -50.01
C GLY A 176 -11.68 -3.22 -50.52
N PRO A 177 -11.90 -3.94 -51.64
CA PRO A 177 -10.89 -4.77 -52.26
C PRO A 177 -9.92 -3.92 -53.11
N GLY A 178 -8.64 -3.88 -52.71
CA GLY A 178 -7.54 -3.43 -53.57
C GLY A 178 -6.92 -2.06 -53.24
N ARG A 179 -7.55 -1.24 -52.39
CA ARG A 179 -6.93 -0.03 -51.81
C ARG A 179 -7.25 -0.02 -50.32
N LEU A 180 -6.24 -0.01 -49.45
CA LEU A 180 -6.40 0.08 -48.00
C LEU A 180 -6.98 1.45 -47.64
N GLU A 181 -8.30 1.59 -47.73
CA GLU A 181 -9.02 2.67 -47.06
C GLU A 181 -9.25 2.23 -45.61
N LEU A 182 -8.74 3.03 -44.67
CA LEU A 182 -8.88 2.76 -43.24
C LEU A 182 -10.13 3.48 -42.72
N GLY A 183 -11.12 2.71 -42.32
CA GLY A 183 -12.33 3.14 -41.63
C GLY A 183 -12.14 3.19 -40.12
N PHE A 184 -12.69 4.22 -39.47
CA PHE A 184 -12.77 4.24 -38.01
C PHE A 184 -13.80 3.20 -37.53
N PRO A 185 -13.49 2.33 -36.55
CA PRO A 185 -14.36 1.23 -36.14
C PRO A 185 -15.55 1.70 -35.28
N ARG A 186 -16.46 2.46 -35.89
CA ARG A 186 -17.52 3.20 -35.19
C ARG A 186 -18.43 2.26 -34.39
N ALA A 187 -18.84 1.13 -34.97
CA ALA A 187 -19.75 0.19 -34.31
C ALA A 187 -19.12 -0.41 -33.04
N ALA A 188 -17.86 -0.86 -33.13
CA ALA A 188 -17.15 -1.42 -31.99
C ALA A 188 -16.90 -0.39 -30.88
N VAL A 189 -16.52 0.85 -31.26
CA VAL A 189 -16.27 1.93 -30.31
C VAL A 189 -17.55 2.37 -29.59
N LEU A 190 -18.66 2.55 -30.31
CA LEU A 190 -19.95 2.92 -29.71
C LEU A 190 -20.49 1.81 -28.82
N SER A 191 -20.40 0.55 -29.25
CA SER A 191 -20.80 -0.60 -28.43
C SER A 191 -20.01 -0.68 -27.13
N ALA A 192 -18.73 -0.29 -27.13
CA ALA A 192 -17.91 -0.24 -25.91
C ALA A 192 -18.30 0.92 -24.98
N MET A 193 -18.74 2.07 -25.53
CA MET A 193 -19.25 3.19 -24.73
C MET A 193 -20.58 2.86 -24.02
N ASP A 194 -21.39 1.99 -24.63
CA ASP A 194 -22.68 1.55 -24.07
C ASP A 194 -22.54 0.35 -23.11
N ALA A 195 -21.36 -0.28 -23.05
CA ALA A 195 -21.15 -1.44 -22.21
C ALA A 195 -21.26 -1.07 -20.72
N PRO A 196 -21.98 -1.87 -19.90
CA PRO A 196 -21.94 -1.70 -18.46
C PRO A 196 -20.58 -2.17 -17.96
N GLY A 197 -19.65 -1.24 -17.72
CA GLY A 197 -18.31 -1.59 -17.28
C GLY A 197 -17.53 -0.41 -16.71
N GLY A 198 -17.41 -0.37 -15.39
CA GLY A 198 -16.49 0.51 -14.65
C GLY A 198 -15.24 -0.26 -14.26
N LEU A 199 -14.32 -0.48 -15.22
CA LEU A 199 -12.99 -1.02 -14.89
C LEU A 199 -12.13 0.02 -14.15
N LEU A 200 -12.45 1.30 -14.30
CA LEU A 200 -11.79 2.34 -13.55
C LEU A 200 -12.40 2.44 -12.15
N GLN A 201 -11.59 2.93 -11.23
CA GLN A 201 -11.97 3.27 -9.88
C GLN A 201 -11.84 4.77 -9.72
N GLU A 202 -12.67 5.33 -8.83
CA GLU A 202 -12.71 6.77 -8.61
C GLU A 202 -12.26 7.10 -7.20
N VAL A 203 -11.35 8.06 -7.07
CA VAL A 203 -10.91 8.58 -5.78
C VAL A 203 -10.73 10.10 -5.87
N ASP A 204 -11.09 10.80 -4.81
CA ASP A 204 -10.84 12.23 -4.71
C ASP A 204 -9.37 12.46 -4.34
N VAL A 205 -8.71 13.35 -5.10
CA VAL A 205 -7.30 13.67 -4.93
C VAL A 205 -7.23 14.83 -3.93
N PRO A 206 -6.55 14.66 -2.78
CA PRO A 206 -6.48 15.71 -1.78
C PRO A 206 -5.72 16.93 -2.31
N ALA A 207 -5.99 18.08 -1.70
CA ALA A 207 -5.34 19.33 -2.05
C ALA A 207 -3.79 19.21 -1.95
N PRO A 208 -3.05 19.95 -2.78
CA PRO A 208 -1.60 19.87 -2.80
C PRO A 208 -1.00 20.23 -1.43
N GLY A 209 -0.20 19.33 -0.84
CA GLY A 209 0.40 19.49 0.49
C GLY A 209 0.16 18.32 1.45
N SER A 210 -0.84 17.47 1.18
CA SER A 210 -0.99 16.19 1.89
C SER A 210 0.03 15.17 1.37
N THR A 211 1.16 15.03 2.05
CA THR A 211 2.25 14.14 1.63
C THR A 211 2.05 12.67 2.03
N THR A 212 1.07 12.37 2.89
CA THR A 212 0.86 11.03 3.45
C THR A 212 -0.25 10.23 2.78
N TRP A 213 -1.09 10.87 1.96
CA TRP A 213 -2.23 10.20 1.34
C TRP A 213 -1.80 9.07 0.39
N THR A 214 -2.46 7.92 0.54
CA THR A 214 -2.37 6.78 -0.38
C THR A 214 -3.77 6.26 -0.71
N ILE A 215 -3.94 5.66 -1.89
CA ILE A 215 -5.22 5.01 -2.23
C ILE A 215 -5.46 3.80 -1.32
N LEU A 216 -4.40 3.11 -0.89
CA LEU A 216 -4.49 2.02 0.07
C LEU A 216 -5.11 2.47 1.41
N GLU A 217 -4.69 3.63 1.92
CA GLU A 217 -5.26 4.22 3.14
C GLU A 217 -6.75 4.55 2.98
N ASP A 218 -7.10 5.23 1.89
CA ASP A 218 -8.47 5.65 1.60
C ASP A 218 -9.45 4.45 1.50
N ARG A 219 -8.99 3.35 0.91
CA ARG A 219 -9.81 2.15 0.69
C ARG A 219 -9.83 1.18 1.86
N CYS A 220 -8.74 1.07 2.61
CA CYS A 220 -8.55 -0.02 3.59
C CYS A 220 -8.28 0.46 5.02
N GLY A 221 -8.15 1.77 5.27
CA GLY A 221 -7.67 2.31 6.55
C GLY A 221 -8.47 1.89 7.78
N ALA A 222 -9.80 1.71 7.66
CA ALA A 222 -10.65 1.30 8.78
C ALA A 222 -10.67 -0.22 9.06
N GLY A 223 -9.98 -1.05 8.26
CA GLY A 223 -10.11 -2.51 8.29
C GLY A 223 -8.85 -3.29 7.90
N LEU A 224 -7.66 -2.74 8.15
CA LEU A 224 -6.38 -3.31 7.68
C LEU A 224 -6.15 -4.78 8.09
N GLU A 225 -6.55 -5.19 9.29
CA GLU A 225 -6.43 -6.59 9.74
C GLU A 225 -7.32 -7.52 8.90
N ALA A 226 -8.57 -7.14 8.67
CA ALA A 226 -9.49 -7.90 7.82
C ALA A 226 -8.99 -7.97 6.37
N THR A 227 -8.51 -6.85 5.83
CA THR A 227 -7.89 -6.80 4.49
C THR A 227 -6.68 -7.73 4.43
N ALA A 228 -5.80 -7.71 5.43
CA ALA A 228 -4.62 -8.57 5.47
C ALA A 228 -5.00 -10.06 5.55
N THR A 229 -5.99 -10.42 6.36
CA THR A 229 -6.54 -11.78 6.42
C THR A 229 -7.08 -12.22 5.05
N GLU A 230 -7.84 -11.37 4.40
CA GLU A 230 -8.41 -11.67 3.08
C GLU A 230 -7.33 -11.76 2.00
N ILE A 231 -6.27 -10.94 2.07
CA ILE A 231 -5.10 -11.08 1.18
C ILE A 231 -4.49 -12.46 1.36
N VAL A 232 -4.30 -12.95 2.58
CA VAL A 232 -3.72 -14.28 2.81
C VAL A 232 -4.63 -15.37 2.26
N ARG A 233 -5.95 -15.27 2.49
CA ARG A 233 -6.95 -16.28 2.11
C ARG A 233 -7.27 -16.29 0.62
N GLN A 234 -7.64 -15.16 0.03
CA GLN A 234 -8.09 -15.07 -1.37
C GLN A 234 -7.06 -14.43 -2.31
N GLY A 235 -6.08 -13.72 -1.77
CA GLY A 235 -5.09 -13.00 -2.56
C GLY A 235 -5.44 -11.54 -2.79
N SER A 236 -4.42 -10.77 -3.14
CA SER A 236 -4.52 -9.33 -3.39
C SER A 236 -5.54 -8.97 -4.45
N GLY A 237 -5.70 -9.78 -5.51
CA GLY A 237 -6.63 -9.49 -6.60
C GLY A 237 -8.08 -9.35 -6.15
N GLN A 238 -8.49 -10.07 -5.10
CA GLN A 238 -9.83 -9.98 -4.52
C GLN A 238 -9.84 -9.04 -3.31
N ALA A 239 -8.84 -9.13 -2.43
CA ALA A 239 -8.81 -8.40 -1.17
C ALA A 239 -8.49 -6.89 -1.31
N LEU A 240 -7.80 -6.51 -2.39
CA LEU A 240 -7.39 -5.14 -2.69
C LEU A 240 -8.16 -4.59 -3.88
N GLU A 241 -9.47 -4.85 -3.94
CA GLU A 241 -10.33 -4.33 -5.00
C GLU A 241 -10.23 -2.80 -5.05
N GLY A 242 -9.84 -2.31 -6.23
CA GLY A 242 -9.65 -0.90 -6.51
C GLY A 242 -8.42 -0.22 -5.91
N VAL A 243 -7.53 -0.96 -5.25
CA VAL A 243 -6.22 -0.45 -4.83
C VAL A 243 -5.17 -0.74 -5.91
N PRO A 244 -4.29 0.22 -6.25
CA PRO A 244 -3.17 -0.03 -7.14
C PRO A 244 -2.22 -1.09 -6.59
N VAL A 245 -2.01 -2.16 -7.37
CA VAL A 245 -1.04 -3.22 -7.05
C VAL A 245 -0.03 -3.33 -8.17
N ALA A 246 1.26 -3.15 -7.86
CA ALA A 246 2.33 -3.37 -8.83
C ALA A 246 2.76 -4.83 -8.84
N ARG A 247 2.95 -5.38 -10.04
CA ARG A 247 3.43 -6.75 -10.26
C ARG A 247 4.64 -6.74 -11.18
N PHE A 248 5.74 -7.29 -10.70
CA PHE A 248 6.96 -7.50 -11.48
C PHE A 248 7.29 -8.99 -11.44
N ALA A 249 7.03 -9.74 -12.51
CA ALA A 249 7.16 -11.20 -12.51
C ALA A 249 6.45 -11.84 -11.29
N LYS A 250 7.20 -12.33 -10.29
CA LYS A 250 6.64 -12.95 -9.06
C LYS A 250 6.58 -11.99 -7.85
N LEU A 251 7.07 -10.76 -7.99
CA LEU A 251 6.99 -9.73 -6.95
C LEU A 251 5.66 -9.00 -7.06
N GLU A 252 5.01 -8.80 -5.92
CA GLU A 252 3.79 -8.03 -5.80
C GLU A 252 3.92 -7.07 -4.61
N THR A 253 3.45 -5.83 -4.76
CA THR A 253 3.38 -4.84 -3.68
C THR A 253 2.22 -3.87 -3.90
N ALA A 254 1.60 -3.47 -2.81
CA ALA A 254 0.54 -2.45 -2.75
C ALA A 254 1.02 -1.17 -2.03
N ASP A 255 2.25 -1.16 -1.51
CA ASP A 255 2.84 -0.02 -0.83
C ASP A 255 3.26 1.03 -1.87
N ARG A 256 2.74 2.25 -1.76
CA ARG A 256 3.04 3.34 -2.71
C ARG A 256 4.54 3.57 -2.86
N GLY A 257 5.31 3.58 -1.78
CA GLY A 257 6.75 3.84 -1.80
C GLY A 257 7.52 2.74 -2.54
N GLU A 258 7.21 1.47 -2.26
CA GLU A 258 7.82 0.34 -2.98
C GLU A 258 7.41 0.34 -4.47
N ILE A 259 6.14 0.62 -4.78
CA ILE A 259 5.65 0.72 -6.17
C ILE A 259 6.48 1.76 -6.94
N GLU A 260 6.62 2.97 -6.40
CA GLU A 260 7.37 4.06 -7.04
C GLU A 260 8.85 3.69 -7.22
N ALA A 261 9.49 3.12 -6.18
CA ALA A 261 10.89 2.74 -6.23
C ALA A 261 11.16 1.63 -7.26
N PHE A 262 10.37 0.57 -7.28
CA PHE A 262 10.53 -0.53 -8.23
C PHE A 262 10.20 -0.10 -9.67
N ARG A 263 9.17 0.73 -9.90
CA ARG A 263 8.88 1.26 -11.24
C ARG A 263 9.97 2.20 -11.76
N SER A 264 10.58 3.00 -10.89
CA SER A 264 11.73 3.82 -11.22
C SER A 264 12.90 2.97 -11.73
N VAL A 265 13.25 1.90 -11.00
CA VAL A 265 14.29 0.95 -11.44
C VAL A 265 13.88 0.18 -12.70
N ALA A 266 12.63 -0.25 -12.81
CA ALA A 266 12.12 -0.92 -14.01
C ALA A 266 12.28 -0.04 -15.26
N SER A 267 11.98 1.25 -15.14
CA SER A 267 12.13 2.23 -16.22
C SER A 267 13.59 2.40 -16.64
N LEU A 268 14.51 2.53 -15.66
CA LEU A 268 15.95 2.62 -15.92
C LEU A 268 16.48 1.38 -16.64
N ILE A 269 16.08 0.18 -16.19
CA ILE A 269 16.50 -1.08 -16.82
C ILE A 269 15.90 -1.20 -18.22
N ALA A 270 14.61 -0.89 -18.41
CA ALA A 270 13.95 -0.97 -19.70
C ALA A 270 14.59 -0.03 -20.74
N GLU A 271 14.93 1.19 -20.34
CA GLU A 271 15.62 2.16 -21.20
C GLU A 271 17.05 1.70 -21.53
N TYR A 272 17.80 1.23 -20.54
CA TYR A 272 19.15 0.70 -20.72
C TYR A 272 19.19 -0.51 -21.66
N VAL A 273 18.26 -1.45 -21.51
CA VAL A 273 18.21 -2.66 -22.34
C VAL A 273 17.81 -2.34 -23.78
N ARG A 274 17.06 -1.27 -24.03
CA ARG A 274 16.64 -0.85 -25.38
C ARG A 274 17.83 -0.42 -26.23
N ASP A 275 18.70 0.41 -25.67
CA ASP A 275 19.92 0.92 -26.31
C ASP A 275 21.11 0.83 -25.34
N PRO A 276 21.73 -0.37 -25.19
CA PRO A 276 22.75 -0.60 -24.17
C PRO A 276 24.04 0.19 -24.45
N PRO A 277 24.44 1.15 -23.60
CA PRO A 277 25.72 1.83 -23.73
C PRO A 277 26.87 0.90 -23.34
N SER A 278 28.10 1.29 -23.66
CA SER A 278 29.32 0.54 -23.32
C SER A 278 29.72 0.56 -21.84
N ARG A 279 28.89 1.17 -20.97
CA ARG A 279 29.13 1.31 -19.53
C ARG A 279 28.01 0.67 -18.71
N PRO A 280 28.27 0.22 -17.47
CA PRO A 280 27.27 -0.40 -16.62
C PRO A 280 26.13 0.54 -16.20
N LEU A 281 24.91 0.00 -16.08
CA LEU A 281 23.86 0.61 -15.27
C LEU A 281 24.10 0.24 -13.80
N SER A 282 24.42 1.23 -12.96
CA SER A 282 24.70 1.00 -11.54
C SER A 282 23.50 1.36 -10.68
N LEU A 283 22.99 0.37 -9.94
CA LEU A 283 21.84 0.46 -9.05
C LEU A 283 22.23 0.05 -7.64
N ALA A 284 21.64 0.67 -6.62
CA ALA A 284 21.82 0.26 -5.22
C ALA A 284 20.50 -0.27 -4.64
N VAL A 285 20.60 -1.22 -3.71
CA VAL A 285 19.46 -1.78 -3.00
C VAL A 285 19.77 -1.83 -1.52
N PHE A 286 18.92 -1.17 -0.74
CA PHE A 286 19.00 -1.14 0.72
C PHE A 286 17.77 -1.83 1.30
N GLY A 287 17.86 -2.18 2.58
CA GLY A 287 16.78 -2.83 3.30
C GLY A 287 17.31 -3.73 4.41
N PRO A 288 16.50 -4.00 5.45
CA PRO A 288 16.89 -4.87 6.53
C PRO A 288 17.37 -6.26 6.06
N PRO A 289 18.18 -6.98 6.86
CA PRO A 289 18.51 -8.36 6.57
C PRO A 289 17.25 -9.21 6.32
N GLY A 290 17.23 -9.92 5.20
CA GLY A 290 16.08 -10.75 4.84
C GLY A 290 14.84 -9.98 4.33
N SER A 291 14.93 -8.69 4.00
CA SER A 291 13.80 -7.93 3.43
C SER A 291 13.42 -8.32 1.99
N GLY A 292 14.28 -9.05 1.28
CA GLY A 292 14.05 -9.47 -0.10
C GLY A 292 14.76 -8.63 -1.17
N LYS A 293 15.79 -7.86 -0.82
CA LYS A 293 16.60 -7.01 -1.73
C LYS A 293 16.91 -7.64 -3.10
N SER A 294 17.63 -8.76 -3.11
CA SER A 294 18.04 -9.41 -4.35
C SER A 294 16.85 -10.01 -5.10
N PHE A 295 15.84 -10.51 -4.38
CA PHE A 295 14.61 -11.01 -5.00
C PHE A 295 13.88 -9.90 -5.76
N GLY A 296 13.68 -8.73 -5.15
CA GLY A 296 12.96 -7.60 -5.75
C GLY A 296 13.57 -7.16 -7.08
N VAL A 297 14.87 -6.88 -7.12
CA VAL A 297 15.54 -6.44 -8.35
C VAL A 297 15.59 -7.54 -9.42
N LYS A 298 15.77 -8.82 -9.03
CA LYS A 298 15.67 -9.94 -9.99
C LYS A 298 14.30 -10.00 -10.65
N GLN A 299 13.24 -9.81 -9.86
CA GLN A 299 11.87 -9.81 -10.38
C GLN A 299 11.59 -8.62 -11.30
N VAL A 300 12.07 -7.43 -10.94
CA VAL A 300 12.01 -6.25 -11.81
C VAL A 300 12.76 -6.50 -13.12
N ALA A 301 14.01 -6.93 -13.06
CA ALA A 301 14.81 -7.22 -14.25
C ALA A 301 14.15 -8.28 -15.15
N ALA A 302 13.57 -9.34 -14.57
CA ALA A 302 12.84 -10.35 -15.32
C ALA A 302 11.58 -9.79 -16.01
N SER A 303 10.92 -8.79 -15.41
CA SER A 303 9.70 -8.19 -15.98
C SER A 303 9.95 -7.26 -17.17
N VAL A 304 11.14 -6.64 -17.27
CA VAL A 304 11.45 -5.66 -18.33
C VAL A 304 12.59 -6.07 -19.26
N GLY A 305 13.44 -7.02 -18.85
CA GLY A 305 14.67 -7.38 -19.55
C GLY A 305 14.50 -8.28 -20.76
N GLY A 306 13.39 -9.04 -20.83
CA GLY A 306 13.18 -10.08 -21.83
C GLY A 306 14.37 -11.04 -21.92
N ASP A 307 14.69 -11.51 -23.13
CA ASP A 307 15.81 -12.43 -23.37
C ASP A 307 17.18 -11.73 -23.42
N ARG A 308 17.24 -10.39 -23.30
CA ARG A 308 18.50 -9.63 -23.36
C ARG A 308 19.26 -9.66 -22.05
N ILE A 309 18.58 -9.72 -20.91
CA ILE A 309 19.23 -9.81 -19.60
C ILE A 309 19.61 -11.26 -19.31
N VAL A 310 20.88 -11.51 -19.00
CA VAL A 310 21.39 -12.84 -18.62
C VAL A 310 21.99 -12.82 -17.21
N GLY A 311 21.92 -13.95 -16.51
CA GLY A 311 22.33 -14.04 -15.11
C GLY A 311 21.17 -14.46 -14.21
N PRO A 312 21.28 -14.30 -12.88
CA PRO A 312 22.19 -13.41 -12.16
C PRO A 312 23.62 -13.95 -11.99
N LEU A 313 24.59 -13.05 -11.96
CA LEU A 313 25.92 -13.28 -11.39
C LEU A 313 25.94 -12.71 -9.97
N GLU A 314 26.31 -13.51 -8.98
CA GLU A 314 26.28 -13.10 -7.58
C GLU A 314 27.67 -13.22 -6.97
N PHE A 315 28.16 -12.11 -6.43
CA PHE A 315 29.44 -12.01 -5.75
C PHE A 315 29.22 -11.39 -4.38
N ASN A 316 29.57 -12.12 -3.32
CA ASN A 316 29.52 -11.61 -1.95
C ASN A 316 30.89 -11.03 -1.58
N LEU A 317 30.97 -9.72 -1.33
CA LEU A 317 32.25 -9.06 -1.05
C LEU A 317 32.85 -9.42 0.31
N SER A 318 32.07 -9.94 1.27
CA SER A 318 32.65 -10.42 2.54
C SER A 318 33.42 -11.73 2.39
N GLN A 319 33.21 -12.45 1.28
CA GLN A 319 33.90 -13.69 0.99
C GLN A 319 35.18 -13.48 0.17
N LEU A 320 35.36 -12.29 -0.41
CA LEU A 320 36.55 -11.97 -1.20
C LEU A 320 37.71 -11.59 -0.28
N GLY A 321 38.86 -12.25 -0.45
CA GLY A 321 40.05 -12.00 0.37
C GLY A 321 40.87 -10.79 -0.08
N SER A 322 40.72 -10.37 -1.33
CA SER A 322 41.51 -9.27 -1.89
C SER A 322 40.86 -8.61 -3.12
N PRO A 323 41.28 -7.38 -3.49
CA PRO A 323 40.85 -6.73 -4.73
C PRO A 323 41.20 -7.48 -6.01
N ASP A 324 42.17 -8.41 -5.98
CA ASP A 324 42.52 -9.20 -7.17
C ASP A 324 41.42 -10.19 -7.54
N GLU A 325 40.71 -10.76 -6.56
CA GLU A 325 39.55 -11.63 -6.81
C GLU A 325 38.37 -10.88 -7.45
N LEU A 326 38.27 -9.56 -7.19
CA LEU A 326 37.28 -8.70 -7.85
C LEU A 326 37.59 -8.53 -9.35
N VAL A 327 38.86 -8.58 -9.75
CA VAL A 327 39.28 -8.55 -11.16
C VAL A 327 38.80 -9.81 -11.88
N ASP A 328 38.88 -10.98 -11.25
CA ASP A 328 38.37 -12.23 -11.80
C ASP A 328 36.85 -12.19 -12.00
N ALA A 329 36.13 -11.59 -11.05
CA ALA A 329 34.70 -11.34 -11.18
C ALA A 329 34.38 -10.42 -12.38
N PHE A 330 35.15 -9.35 -12.59
CA PHE A 330 34.97 -8.46 -13.74
C PHE A 330 35.25 -9.15 -15.09
N HIS A 331 36.23 -10.05 -15.16
CA HIS A 331 36.43 -10.87 -16.37
C HIS A 331 35.22 -11.75 -16.66
N LEU A 332 34.61 -12.37 -15.65
CA LEU A 332 33.40 -13.18 -15.83
C LEU A 332 32.19 -12.37 -16.31
N VAL A 333 32.06 -11.12 -15.86
CA VAL A 333 31.02 -10.20 -16.35
C VAL A 333 31.28 -9.85 -17.81
N ARG A 334 32.51 -9.46 -18.13
CA ARG A 334 32.95 -9.10 -19.47
C ARG A 334 32.71 -10.20 -20.48
N ASP A 335 33.06 -11.44 -20.14
CA ASP A 335 32.89 -12.59 -21.05
C ASP A 335 31.42 -12.81 -21.45
N ARG A 336 30.47 -12.56 -20.53
CA ARG A 336 29.04 -12.60 -20.86
C ARG A 336 28.60 -11.41 -21.70
N ALA A 337 29.10 -10.21 -21.39
CA ALA A 337 28.76 -8.99 -22.14
C ALA A 337 29.26 -9.06 -23.60
N LEU A 338 30.42 -9.68 -23.84
CA LEU A 338 30.97 -9.91 -25.18
C LEU A 338 30.06 -10.79 -26.06
N GLY A 339 29.19 -11.60 -25.46
CA GLY A 339 28.16 -12.37 -26.17
C GLY A 339 26.98 -11.56 -26.70
N GLY A 340 26.94 -10.24 -26.50
CA GLY A 340 25.84 -9.36 -26.91
C GLY A 340 24.65 -9.35 -25.96
N ALA A 341 24.76 -10.04 -24.81
CA ALA A 341 23.78 -10.02 -23.74
C ALA A 341 24.10 -8.91 -22.73
N VAL A 342 23.14 -8.60 -21.85
CA VAL A 342 23.30 -7.66 -20.73
C VAL A 342 23.38 -8.46 -19.42
N PRO A 343 24.55 -8.70 -18.84
CA PRO A 343 24.68 -9.44 -17.59
C PRO A 343 24.06 -8.66 -16.42
N LEU A 344 23.25 -9.33 -15.61
CA LEU A 344 22.79 -8.83 -14.31
C LEU A 344 23.75 -9.31 -13.22
N VAL A 345 24.40 -8.38 -12.52
CA VAL A 345 25.48 -8.65 -11.57
C VAL A 345 25.13 -8.09 -10.20
N PHE A 346 25.16 -8.92 -9.17
CA PHE A 346 24.95 -8.57 -7.79
C PHE A 346 26.28 -8.53 -7.04
N TRP A 347 26.50 -7.39 -6.38
CA TRP A 347 27.57 -7.18 -5.42
C TRP A 347 26.92 -7.14 -4.03
N ASP A 348 26.80 -8.31 -3.42
CA ASP A 348 26.19 -8.47 -2.09
C ASP A 348 27.20 -8.09 -1.00
N GLU A 349 26.70 -7.51 0.09
CA GLU A 349 27.51 -7.03 1.22
C GLU A 349 28.58 -6.02 0.77
N PHE A 350 28.24 -5.17 -0.19
CA PHE A 350 29.17 -4.19 -0.77
C PHE A 350 29.65 -3.13 0.24
N ASP A 351 28.91 -2.97 1.31
CA ASP A 351 29.12 -2.04 2.42
C ASP A 351 30.02 -2.63 3.53
N THR A 352 30.63 -3.80 3.29
CA THR A 352 31.59 -4.40 4.21
C THR A 352 32.93 -3.68 4.24
N ALA A 353 33.68 -3.91 5.32
CA ALA A 353 35.02 -3.38 5.47
C ALA A 353 36.03 -4.21 4.65
N LEU A 354 37.08 -3.55 4.16
CA LEU A 354 38.25 -4.18 3.54
C LEU A 354 39.50 -3.70 4.28
N ASP A 355 40.35 -4.62 4.74
CA ASP A 355 41.56 -4.33 5.52
C ASP A 355 41.30 -3.41 6.73
N GLY A 356 40.18 -3.64 7.42
CA GLY A 356 39.75 -2.84 8.57
C GLY A 356 39.23 -1.43 8.22
N ARG A 357 39.15 -1.07 6.94
CA ARG A 357 38.57 0.20 6.48
C ARG A 357 37.09 0.01 6.15
N PRO A 358 36.17 0.72 6.83
CA PRO A 358 34.75 0.70 6.48
C PRO A 358 34.52 1.12 5.03
N LEU A 359 33.57 0.46 4.34
CA LEU A 359 33.26 0.72 2.94
C LEU A 359 34.50 0.63 2.00
N GLY A 360 35.49 -0.19 2.36
CA GLY A 360 36.79 -0.21 1.70
C GLY A 360 36.74 -0.64 0.22
N TRP A 361 35.70 -1.37 -0.16
CA TRP A 361 35.47 -1.89 -1.52
C TRP A 361 35.05 -0.81 -2.54
N LEU A 362 34.40 0.28 -2.12
CA LEU A 362 33.75 1.24 -3.03
C LEU A 362 34.70 1.83 -4.08
N ARG A 363 35.94 2.11 -3.68
CA ARG A 363 36.96 2.71 -4.56
C ARG A 363 37.24 1.89 -5.81
N TYR A 364 37.10 0.56 -5.74
CA TYR A 364 37.41 -0.35 -6.84
C TYR A 364 36.30 -0.43 -7.89
N PHE A 365 35.09 0.04 -7.55
CA PHE A 365 33.96 0.12 -8.48
C PHE A 365 33.89 1.45 -9.24
N LEU A 366 34.62 2.49 -8.82
CA LEU A 366 34.48 3.83 -9.41
C LEU A 366 34.78 3.89 -10.91
N ALA A 367 35.88 3.27 -11.35
CA ALA A 367 36.24 3.19 -12.77
C ALA A 367 35.30 2.25 -13.54
N PRO A 368 34.99 1.02 -13.05
CA PRO A 368 33.98 0.16 -13.68
C PRO A 368 32.62 0.83 -13.88
N MET A 369 32.12 1.58 -12.90
CA MET A 369 30.82 2.26 -12.97
C MET A 369 30.84 3.47 -13.93
N GLN A 370 31.92 4.25 -13.91
CA GLN A 370 32.01 5.52 -14.64
C GLN A 370 32.39 5.31 -16.10
N ASP A 371 33.47 4.57 -16.31
CA ASP A 371 34.17 4.45 -17.58
C ASP A 371 33.88 3.11 -18.27
N GLY A 372 33.28 2.14 -17.55
CA GLY A 372 32.99 0.82 -18.07
C GLY A 372 34.24 -0.02 -18.28
N GLU A 373 35.29 0.24 -17.52
CA GLU A 373 36.58 -0.43 -17.62
C GLU A 373 37.17 -0.75 -16.23
N PHE A 374 38.03 -1.76 -16.19
CA PHE A 374 38.77 -2.15 -14.99
C PHE A 374 40.24 -2.41 -15.34
N ARG A 375 41.12 -2.28 -14.35
CA ARG A 375 42.57 -2.38 -14.54
C ARG A 375 43.11 -3.67 -13.92
N GLN A 376 43.91 -4.39 -14.70
CA GLN A 376 44.71 -5.54 -14.24
C GLN A 376 46.19 -5.24 -14.51
N GLY A 377 46.94 -4.93 -13.45
CA GLY A 377 48.33 -4.47 -13.57
C GLY A 377 48.45 -3.17 -14.37
N GLN A 378 49.04 -3.24 -15.58
CA GLN A 378 49.19 -2.08 -16.49
C GLN A 378 48.18 -2.07 -17.64
N VAL A 379 47.30 -3.08 -17.72
CA VAL A 379 46.33 -3.24 -18.81
C VAL A 379 44.95 -2.81 -18.34
N THR A 380 44.25 -2.07 -19.19
CA THR A 380 42.85 -1.69 -19.00
C THR A 380 41.97 -2.58 -19.88
N HIS A 381 40.93 -3.14 -19.27
CA HIS A 381 39.98 -4.04 -19.92
C HIS A 381 38.59 -3.39 -19.95
N PRO A 382 37.91 -3.37 -21.12
CA PRO A 382 36.53 -2.93 -21.20
C PRO A 382 35.61 -3.99 -20.59
N LEU A 383 34.59 -3.56 -19.85
CA LEU A 383 33.63 -4.43 -19.19
C LEU A 383 32.41 -4.73 -20.08
N GLY A 384 31.96 -3.75 -20.87
CA GLY A 384 30.80 -3.86 -21.76
C GLY A 384 29.48 -3.52 -21.05
N SER A 385 28.36 -3.71 -21.78
CA SER A 385 27.03 -3.41 -21.26
C SER A 385 26.63 -4.44 -20.20
N CYS A 386 26.32 -3.99 -18.99
CA CYS A 386 25.84 -4.83 -17.90
C CYS A 386 25.07 -4.00 -16.87
N ILE A 387 24.40 -4.67 -15.93
CA ILE A 387 23.68 -4.03 -14.83
C ILE A 387 24.37 -4.46 -13.52
N PHE A 388 24.89 -3.48 -12.78
CA PHE A 388 25.42 -3.67 -11.44
C PHE A 388 24.36 -3.35 -10.40
N VAL A 389 24.15 -4.27 -9.47
CA VAL A 389 23.23 -4.14 -8.35
C VAL A 389 24.05 -4.29 -7.06
N PHE A 390 24.20 -3.18 -6.34
CA PHE A 390 24.92 -3.14 -5.07
C PHE A 390 23.93 -3.35 -3.92
N ALA A 391 23.96 -4.51 -3.27
CA ALA A 391 23.00 -4.87 -2.23
C ALA A 391 23.66 -4.78 -0.84
N GLY A 392 23.24 -3.77 -0.06
CA GLY A 392 23.83 -3.46 1.24
C GLY A 392 23.26 -4.33 2.37
N GLY A 393 24.09 -4.73 3.31
CA GLY A 393 23.70 -5.51 4.49
C GLY A 393 23.51 -4.69 5.76
N THR A 394 24.12 -3.50 5.83
CA THR A 394 24.28 -2.73 7.07
C THR A 394 23.21 -1.64 7.23
N CYS A 395 22.79 -1.00 6.15
CA CYS A 395 21.80 0.08 6.17
C CYS A 395 20.44 -0.37 5.62
N ALA A 396 19.35 0.05 6.28
CA ALA A 396 17.99 -0.20 5.83
C ALA A 396 17.55 0.75 4.70
N ARG A 397 18.11 1.96 4.63
CA ARG A 397 17.78 2.98 3.63
C ARG A 397 19.04 3.63 3.07
N LEU A 398 18.97 4.14 1.85
CA LEU A 398 20.05 4.95 1.27
C LEU A 398 20.37 6.18 2.13
N GLU A 399 19.36 6.81 2.73
CA GLU A 399 19.58 7.98 3.58
C GLU A 399 20.50 7.70 4.77
N ASP A 400 20.47 6.47 5.28
CA ASP A 400 21.29 6.01 6.40
C ASP A 400 22.67 5.55 5.94
N PHE A 401 22.88 5.40 4.63
CA PHE A 401 24.15 4.94 4.07
C PHE A 401 25.28 5.89 4.44
N GLY A 402 26.17 5.38 5.26
CA GLY A 402 27.32 6.11 5.73
C GLY A 402 27.09 6.95 6.98
N ARG A 403 25.84 7.18 7.42
CA ARG A 403 25.50 7.98 8.63
C ARG A 403 26.10 7.39 9.92
N ASP A 404 26.14 6.06 10.02
CA ASP A 404 26.63 5.36 11.21
C ASP A 404 28.17 5.23 11.27
N LEU A 405 28.90 5.79 10.29
CA LEU A 405 30.37 5.79 10.29
C LEU A 405 31.01 6.82 11.24
N GLY A 406 30.21 7.46 12.09
CA GLY A 406 30.56 7.85 13.46
C GLY A 406 31.25 9.21 13.70
N GLY A 407 30.83 9.86 14.80
CA GLY A 407 31.61 10.82 15.60
C GLY A 407 32.13 12.09 14.91
N ASP A 408 33.00 12.83 15.61
CA ASP A 408 33.57 14.12 15.16
C ASP A 408 34.37 14.03 13.83
N ASP A 409 34.75 12.82 13.38
CA ASP A 409 35.56 12.56 12.16
C ASP A 409 34.77 11.91 11.00
N HIS A 410 33.45 11.83 11.11
CA HIS A 410 32.53 11.20 10.14
C HIS A 410 32.81 11.52 8.66
N ASP A 411 32.87 12.81 8.33
CA ASP A 411 33.08 13.30 6.96
C ASP A 411 34.42 12.85 6.36
N THR A 412 35.44 12.72 7.21
CA THR A 412 36.78 12.30 6.80
C THR A 412 36.77 10.83 6.39
N VAL A 413 36.14 9.97 7.18
CA VAL A 413 36.03 8.53 6.90
C VAL A 413 35.27 8.28 5.60
N LEU A 414 34.13 8.96 5.40
CA LEU A 414 33.32 8.84 4.17
C LEU A 414 34.08 9.26 2.91
N ARG A 415 34.83 10.37 2.97
CA ARG A 415 35.64 10.84 1.84
C ARG A 415 36.81 9.90 1.54
N GLN A 416 37.45 9.33 2.56
CA GLN A 416 38.51 8.34 2.38
C GLN A 416 38.00 7.03 1.80
N ALA A 417 36.77 6.63 2.14
CA ALA A 417 36.08 5.49 1.56
C ALA A 417 35.55 5.74 0.14
N LYS A 418 35.53 7.01 -0.32
CA LYS A 418 34.95 7.40 -1.61
C LYS A 418 33.43 7.14 -1.70
N ALA A 419 32.72 7.20 -0.58
CA ALA A 419 31.28 7.01 -0.56
C ALA A 419 30.51 8.08 -1.37
N PRO A 420 30.82 9.39 -1.29
CA PRO A 420 30.15 10.40 -2.14
C PRO A 420 30.40 10.19 -3.64
N ASP A 421 31.64 9.80 -3.99
CA ASP A 421 32.04 9.44 -5.35
C ASP A 421 31.24 8.22 -5.87
N PHE A 422 31.01 7.22 -5.02
CA PHE A 422 30.21 6.05 -5.35
C PHE A 422 28.73 6.40 -5.55
N VAL A 423 28.12 7.10 -4.59
CA VAL A 423 26.69 7.49 -4.64
C VAL A 423 26.39 8.34 -5.88
N SER A 424 27.28 9.28 -6.24
CA SER A 424 27.11 10.11 -7.45
C SER A 424 27.17 9.32 -8.77
N ARG A 425 27.70 8.10 -8.77
CA ARG A 425 27.76 7.20 -9.94
C ARG A 425 26.56 6.26 -10.03
N LEU A 426 25.76 6.13 -8.98
CA LEU A 426 24.51 5.38 -9.02
C LEU A 426 23.50 6.09 -9.96
N LYS A 427 22.71 5.29 -10.67
CA LYS A 427 21.63 5.77 -11.55
C LYS A 427 20.25 5.65 -10.93
N GLY A 428 20.11 4.79 -9.92
CA GLY A 428 18.88 4.60 -9.17
C GLY A 428 19.13 3.76 -7.92
N PHE A 429 18.17 3.75 -7.02
CA PHE A 429 18.20 2.94 -5.81
C PHE A 429 16.80 2.45 -5.43
N VAL A 430 16.74 1.45 -4.56
CA VAL A 430 15.50 0.94 -3.95
C VAL A 430 15.73 0.65 -2.48
N ASP A 431 14.84 1.13 -1.62
CA ASP A 431 14.77 0.76 -0.21
C ASP A 431 13.66 -0.29 -0.04
N VAL A 432 14.02 -1.51 0.38
CA VAL A 432 13.08 -2.64 0.52
C VAL A 432 12.68 -2.82 1.98
N LEU A 433 11.38 -2.73 2.27
CA LEU A 433 10.86 -2.56 3.63
C LEU A 433 10.82 -3.87 4.46
N GLY A 434 10.50 -5.01 3.83
CA GLY A 434 10.36 -6.30 4.51
C GLY A 434 9.06 -6.44 5.33
N PRO A 435 8.87 -7.53 6.11
CA PRO A 435 7.60 -7.82 6.78
C PRO A 435 7.39 -7.14 8.14
N ASN A 436 8.41 -6.47 8.68
CA ASN A 436 8.32 -5.77 9.97
C ASN A 436 7.90 -4.31 9.75
N PRO A 437 7.30 -3.65 10.77
CA PRO A 437 7.02 -2.22 10.71
C PRO A 437 8.33 -1.42 10.62
N LEU A 438 8.32 -0.35 9.85
CA LEU A 438 9.47 0.53 9.70
C LEU A 438 9.89 1.13 11.05
N GLY A 439 11.19 1.04 11.37
CA GLY A 439 11.75 1.53 12.63
C GLY A 439 11.24 0.81 13.88
N GLY A 440 10.49 -0.30 13.73
CA GLY A 440 9.86 -1.01 14.84
C GLY A 440 8.60 -0.34 15.38
N ASP A 441 8.04 0.66 14.69
CA ASP A 441 6.85 1.40 15.13
C ASP A 441 5.66 1.16 14.19
N PRO A 442 4.69 0.31 14.59
CA PRO A 442 3.46 0.08 13.82
C PRO A 442 2.63 1.35 13.55
N ALA A 443 2.72 2.39 14.39
CA ALA A 443 1.98 3.63 14.19
C ALA A 443 2.56 4.46 13.03
N ALA A 444 3.88 4.38 12.82
CA ALA A 444 4.58 5.04 11.72
C ALA A 444 4.44 4.31 10.38
N ASP A 445 4.04 3.03 10.39
CA ASP A 445 3.90 2.16 9.21
C ASP A 445 2.69 1.24 9.36
N ALA A 446 1.49 1.81 9.40
CA ALA A 446 0.26 1.04 9.61
C ALA A 446 0.02 -0.04 8.53
N PHE A 447 0.54 0.16 7.32
CA PHE A 447 0.34 -0.73 6.17
C PHE A 447 1.28 -1.94 6.14
N TYR A 448 2.21 -2.07 7.09
CA TYR A 448 3.10 -3.23 7.17
C TYR A 448 2.35 -4.58 7.21
N VAL A 449 1.14 -4.60 7.79
CA VAL A 449 0.31 -5.81 7.88
C VAL A 449 -0.18 -6.29 6.52
N VAL A 450 -0.50 -5.37 5.61
CA VAL A 450 -0.86 -5.65 4.21
C VAL A 450 0.36 -6.19 3.46
N ARG A 451 1.52 -5.54 3.62
CA ARG A 451 2.79 -5.99 3.03
C ARG A 451 3.17 -7.38 3.51
N ARG A 452 3.03 -7.64 4.81
CA ARG A 452 3.27 -8.93 5.45
C ARG A 452 2.31 -10.02 4.95
N ALA A 453 1.04 -9.69 4.75
CA ALA A 453 0.04 -10.61 4.18
C ALA A 453 0.39 -11.04 2.75
N ILE A 454 0.78 -10.09 1.89
CA ILE A 454 1.22 -10.37 0.51
C ILE A 454 2.45 -11.30 0.53
N LEU A 455 3.44 -11.01 1.40
CA LEU A 455 4.63 -11.83 1.55
C LEU A 455 4.30 -13.25 2.06
N LEU A 456 3.46 -13.37 3.09
CA LEU A 456 3.04 -14.65 3.65
C LEU A 456 2.35 -15.51 2.60
N ARG A 457 1.38 -14.96 1.88
CA ARG A 457 0.70 -15.68 0.81
C ARG A 457 1.68 -16.14 -0.26
N SER A 458 2.56 -15.25 -0.73
CA SER A 458 3.58 -15.60 -1.72
C SER A 458 4.46 -16.76 -1.25
N ILE A 459 4.87 -16.78 0.01
CA ILE A 459 5.68 -17.85 0.59
C ILE A 459 4.89 -19.17 0.68
N VAL A 460 3.66 -19.15 1.21
CA VAL A 460 2.83 -20.35 1.35
C VAL A 460 2.47 -20.94 -0.01
N CYS A 461 2.09 -20.13 -0.99
CA CYS A 461 1.80 -20.60 -2.35
C CYS A 461 3.01 -21.26 -3.02
N ARG A 462 4.24 -20.84 -2.70
CA ARG A 462 5.46 -21.46 -3.24
C ARG A 462 5.84 -22.75 -2.52
N GLN A 463 5.75 -22.77 -1.19
CA GLN A 463 6.29 -23.86 -0.37
C GLN A 463 5.27 -24.95 -0.04
N ALA A 464 3.98 -24.59 0.02
CA ALA A 464 2.89 -25.47 0.36
C ALA A 464 1.65 -25.24 -0.54
N PRO A 465 1.80 -25.32 -1.89
CA PRO A 465 0.68 -25.11 -2.82
C PRO A 465 -0.48 -26.08 -2.61
N GLN A 466 -0.25 -27.24 -1.99
CA GLN A 466 -1.29 -28.21 -1.64
C GLN A 466 -2.34 -27.69 -0.64
N LEU A 467 -2.07 -26.56 0.02
CA LEU A 467 -3.02 -25.89 0.93
C LEU A 467 -4.03 -25.02 0.18
N LEU A 468 -3.87 -24.83 -1.12
CA LEU A 468 -4.80 -24.08 -1.95
C LEU A 468 -5.96 -25.00 -2.39
N ASP A 469 -7.19 -24.55 -2.15
CA ASP A 469 -8.39 -25.08 -2.77
C ASP A 469 -8.92 -24.05 -3.77
N GLY A 470 -8.63 -24.27 -5.05
CA GLY A 470 -8.73 -23.23 -6.07
C GLY A 470 -7.78 -22.07 -5.76
N ASP A 471 -8.33 -20.87 -5.60
CA ASP A 471 -7.58 -19.66 -5.22
C ASP A 471 -7.59 -19.40 -3.70
N THR A 472 -8.36 -20.17 -2.93
CA THR A 472 -8.51 -19.97 -1.49
C THR A 472 -7.46 -20.75 -0.72
N LEU A 473 -6.72 -20.07 0.16
CA LEU A 473 -5.74 -20.69 1.05
C LEU A 473 -6.42 -21.20 2.32
N ASN A 474 -6.27 -22.50 2.57
CA ASN A 474 -6.80 -23.19 3.74
C ASN A 474 -5.84 -23.08 4.93
N ILE A 475 -6.11 -22.12 5.81
CA ILE A 475 -5.31 -21.82 7.00
C ILE A 475 -6.20 -21.56 8.22
N ASP A 476 -5.77 -22.10 9.37
CA ASP A 476 -6.38 -21.83 10.68
C ASP A 476 -6.30 -20.34 11.03
N GLU A 477 -7.40 -19.79 11.57
CA GLU A 477 -7.51 -18.38 11.89
C GLU A 477 -6.52 -17.93 12.98
N GLY A 478 -6.25 -18.77 13.98
CA GLY A 478 -5.24 -18.50 15.00
C GLY A 478 -3.81 -18.49 14.41
N VAL A 479 -3.51 -19.42 13.50
CA VAL A 479 -2.23 -19.46 12.79
C VAL A 479 -2.05 -18.20 11.93
N LEU A 480 -3.06 -17.84 11.14
CA LEU A 480 -3.05 -16.63 10.31
C LEU A 480 -2.85 -15.38 11.17
N ARG A 481 -3.63 -15.24 12.25
CA ARG A 481 -3.52 -14.13 13.19
C ARG A 481 -2.12 -14.01 13.78
N ALA A 482 -1.49 -15.13 14.13
CA ALA A 482 -0.14 -15.13 14.67
C ALA A 482 0.89 -14.66 13.64
N PHE A 483 0.79 -15.11 12.39
CA PHE A 483 1.67 -14.62 11.34
C PHE A 483 1.50 -13.12 11.08
N LEU A 484 0.28 -12.60 11.10
CA LEU A 484 0.02 -11.18 10.83
C LEU A 484 0.31 -10.28 12.03
N GLY A 485 0.02 -10.75 13.25
CA GLY A 485 0.04 -9.95 14.48
C GLY A 485 1.29 -10.08 15.34
N THR A 486 2.23 -10.99 15.03
CA THR A 486 3.49 -11.07 15.79
C THR A 486 4.27 -9.76 15.68
N ALA A 487 4.89 -9.30 16.76
CA ALA A 487 5.57 -8.01 16.78
C ALA A 487 6.70 -7.94 15.73
N GLU A 488 7.54 -8.98 15.69
CA GLU A 488 8.75 -8.99 14.86
C GLU A 488 9.10 -10.38 14.33
N PHE A 489 9.47 -10.44 13.06
CA PHE A 489 10.25 -11.53 12.49
C PHE A 489 11.74 -11.21 12.55
N ARG A 490 12.51 -11.89 13.43
CA ARG A 490 13.92 -11.57 13.78
C ARG A 490 14.87 -11.43 12.58
N HIS A 491 14.58 -12.10 11.47
CA HIS A 491 15.36 -12.07 10.23
C HIS A 491 14.51 -11.68 9.01
N GLY A 492 13.47 -10.87 9.23
CA GLY A 492 12.57 -10.41 8.17
C GLY A 492 11.86 -11.55 7.46
N ALA A 493 11.78 -11.50 6.13
CA ALA A 493 11.07 -12.50 5.34
C ALA A 493 11.70 -13.89 5.44
N ARG A 494 12.99 -14.02 5.81
CA ARG A 494 13.63 -15.32 6.05
C ARG A 494 13.06 -16.02 7.28
N SER A 495 12.77 -15.27 8.34
CA SER A 495 12.11 -15.83 9.53
C SER A 495 10.70 -16.31 9.20
N LEU A 496 9.93 -15.50 8.46
CA LEU A 496 8.59 -15.89 8.00
C LEU A 496 8.66 -17.15 7.14
N GLU A 497 9.58 -17.19 6.18
CA GLU A 497 9.81 -18.35 5.30
C GLU A 497 10.24 -19.59 6.08
N ALA A 498 11.09 -19.44 7.10
CA ALA A 498 11.55 -20.56 7.91
C ALA A 498 10.43 -21.16 8.78
N VAL A 499 9.54 -20.34 9.35
CA VAL A 499 8.39 -20.84 10.12
C VAL A 499 7.47 -21.69 9.24
N VAL A 500 7.20 -21.25 8.00
CA VAL A 500 6.42 -22.05 7.03
C VAL A 500 7.16 -23.32 6.63
N ALA A 501 8.46 -23.22 6.29
CA ALA A 501 9.26 -24.35 5.82
C ALA A 501 9.47 -25.44 6.88
N THR A 502 9.54 -25.05 8.17
CA THR A 502 9.72 -25.97 9.30
C THR A 502 8.40 -26.52 9.83
N SER A 503 7.26 -26.04 9.32
CA SER A 503 5.94 -26.58 9.65
C SER A 503 5.69 -27.93 8.98
N ARG A 504 4.90 -28.79 9.62
CA ARG A 504 4.59 -30.17 9.16
C ARG A 504 3.46 -30.20 8.12
N LEU A 505 3.68 -29.56 6.97
CA LEU A 505 2.67 -29.32 5.93
C LEU A 505 2.61 -30.37 4.82
N ALA A 506 3.55 -31.34 4.80
CA ALA A 506 3.58 -32.39 3.79
C ALA A 506 2.30 -33.24 3.83
N GLY A 507 1.59 -33.33 2.70
CA GLY A 507 0.35 -34.09 2.57
C GLY A 507 -0.87 -33.49 3.29
N ARG A 508 -0.77 -32.25 3.80
CA ARG A 508 -1.89 -31.52 4.42
C ARG A 508 -2.60 -30.67 3.38
N SER A 509 -3.92 -30.55 3.51
CA SER A 509 -4.76 -29.62 2.74
C SER A 509 -5.23 -28.41 3.56
N PHE A 510 -4.82 -28.32 4.83
CA PHE A 510 -5.18 -27.26 5.77
C PHE A 510 -4.01 -26.98 6.73
N TYR A 511 -3.66 -25.71 6.91
CA TYR A 511 -2.60 -25.29 7.83
C TYR A 511 -3.16 -25.15 9.25
N GLU A 512 -3.23 -26.29 9.93
CA GLU A 512 -3.69 -26.41 11.33
C GLU A 512 -2.63 -25.99 12.35
N ARG A 513 -3.07 -25.59 13.55
CA ARG A 513 -2.21 -25.20 14.69
C ARG A 513 -1.18 -26.27 15.05
N SER A 514 -1.55 -27.54 14.95
CA SER A 514 -0.67 -28.70 15.21
C SER A 514 0.44 -28.90 14.17
N SER A 515 0.37 -28.19 13.03
CA SER A 515 1.42 -28.22 12.01
C SER A 515 2.56 -27.26 12.33
N LEU A 516 2.37 -26.30 13.24
CA LEU A 516 3.40 -25.32 13.59
C LEU A 516 4.66 -25.98 14.17
N PRO A 517 5.83 -25.34 14.02
CA PRO A 517 7.05 -25.80 14.65
C PRO A 517 6.92 -25.78 16.19
N PRO A 518 7.66 -26.64 16.91
CA PRO A 518 7.76 -26.55 18.37
C PRO A 518 8.26 -25.16 18.82
N ALA A 519 7.89 -24.73 20.02
CA ALA A 519 8.26 -23.41 20.57
C ALA A 519 9.76 -23.09 20.44
N ALA A 520 10.65 -24.06 20.72
CA ALA A 520 12.09 -23.88 20.59
C ALA A 520 12.57 -23.59 19.15
N GLN A 521 11.83 -24.03 18.13
CA GLN A 521 12.11 -23.69 16.73
C GLN A 521 11.51 -22.34 16.35
N LEU A 522 10.30 -22.03 16.85
CA LEU A 522 9.68 -20.70 16.68
C LEU A 522 10.57 -19.60 17.25
N GLU A 523 11.20 -19.84 18.41
CA GLU A 523 12.04 -18.87 19.13
C GLU A 523 13.24 -18.36 18.31
N LEU A 524 13.70 -19.15 17.34
CA LEU A 524 14.76 -18.74 16.40
C LEU A 524 14.30 -17.63 15.43
N HIS A 525 12.99 -17.46 15.25
CA HIS A 525 12.40 -16.66 14.18
C HIS A 525 11.47 -15.55 14.67
N VAL A 526 10.78 -15.78 15.78
CA VAL A 526 9.82 -14.88 16.44
C VAL A 526 10.00 -15.00 17.96
N GLU A 527 9.29 -14.17 18.73
CA GLU A 527 9.06 -14.41 20.16
C GLU A 527 7.99 -15.51 20.28
N ALA A 528 8.36 -16.70 20.78
CA ALA A 528 7.52 -17.88 20.66
C ALA A 528 6.28 -17.82 21.57
N ASP A 529 6.38 -17.24 22.77
CA ASP A 529 5.27 -17.16 23.71
C ASP A 529 4.20 -16.19 23.21
N ASP A 530 4.59 -15.05 22.66
CA ASP A 530 3.72 -14.06 22.03
C ASP A 530 3.05 -14.66 20.78
N PHE A 531 3.84 -15.30 19.91
CA PHE A 531 3.32 -15.96 18.71
C PHE A 531 2.29 -17.04 19.07
N LEU A 532 2.61 -17.92 20.00
CA LEU A 532 1.69 -19.00 20.43
C LEU A 532 0.48 -18.45 21.19
N SER A 533 0.60 -17.34 21.90
CA SER A 533 -0.53 -16.66 22.53
C SER A 533 -1.52 -16.13 21.50
N LEU A 534 -1.04 -15.59 20.37
CA LEU A 534 -1.90 -15.19 19.24
C LEU A 534 -2.60 -16.38 18.59
N VAL A 535 -1.89 -17.52 18.44
CA VAL A 535 -2.47 -18.79 17.94
C VAL A 535 -3.58 -19.31 18.85
N GLN A 536 -3.36 -19.24 20.17
CA GLN A 536 -4.27 -19.78 21.17
C GLN A 536 -5.42 -18.84 21.53
N ARG A 537 -5.37 -17.57 21.10
CA ARG A 537 -6.42 -16.59 21.39
C ARG A 537 -7.78 -17.16 20.94
N PRO A 538 -8.73 -17.32 21.86
CA PRO A 538 -10.00 -17.98 21.56
C PRO A 538 -10.78 -17.16 20.53
N GLU A 539 -11.33 -17.85 19.53
CA GLU A 539 -12.37 -17.28 18.68
C GLU A 539 -13.65 -17.21 19.52
N LEU A 540 -14.10 -15.99 19.80
CA LEU A 540 -15.32 -15.76 20.57
C LEU A 540 -16.53 -15.92 19.65
N GLU A 541 -16.81 -17.17 19.29
CA GLU A 541 -17.93 -17.56 18.45
C GLU A 541 -18.71 -18.73 19.07
N GLY A 542 -19.93 -18.94 18.58
CA GLY A 542 -20.80 -20.04 19.01
C GLY A 542 -21.03 -20.07 20.53
N ASP A 543 -20.91 -21.26 21.13
CA ASP A 543 -21.22 -21.50 22.55
C ASP A 543 -20.36 -20.67 23.52
N LEU A 544 -19.09 -20.41 23.20
CA LEU A 544 -18.23 -19.61 24.09
C LEU A 544 -18.73 -18.15 24.16
N LEU A 545 -19.10 -17.57 23.02
CA LEU A 545 -19.65 -16.23 22.97
C LEU A 545 -20.99 -16.14 23.71
N GLU A 546 -21.89 -17.09 23.49
CA GLU A 546 -23.19 -17.11 24.18
C GLU A 546 -23.02 -17.25 25.70
N ARG A 547 -22.09 -18.09 26.16
CA ARG A 547 -21.79 -18.21 27.59
C ARG A 547 -21.18 -16.93 28.17
N MET A 548 -20.31 -16.25 27.42
CA MET A 548 -19.74 -14.97 27.86
C MET A 548 -20.79 -13.85 27.88
N ALA A 549 -21.65 -13.77 26.87
CA ALA A 549 -22.74 -12.79 26.82
C ALA A 549 -23.74 -12.99 27.97
N ARG A 550 -24.10 -14.24 28.25
CA ARG A 550 -24.92 -14.60 29.42
C ARG A 550 -24.22 -14.23 30.73
N ALA A 551 -22.94 -14.56 30.86
CA ALA A 551 -22.16 -14.24 32.05
C ALA A 551 -22.06 -12.72 32.27
N ALA A 552 -21.88 -11.92 31.21
CA ALA A 552 -21.91 -10.46 31.27
C ALA A 552 -23.25 -9.95 31.81
N HIS A 553 -24.37 -10.43 31.24
CA HIS A 553 -25.72 -10.06 31.69
C HIS A 553 -26.01 -10.47 33.14
N ASP A 554 -25.56 -11.65 33.56
CA ASP A 554 -25.76 -12.15 34.92
C ASP A 554 -24.90 -11.38 35.94
N VAL A 555 -23.67 -11.02 35.58
CA VAL A 555 -22.79 -10.21 36.44
C VAL A 555 -23.37 -8.81 36.62
N TYR A 556 -23.75 -8.15 35.52
CA TYR A 556 -24.41 -6.84 35.54
C TYR A 556 -25.70 -6.86 36.39
N GLY A 557 -26.52 -7.89 36.21
CA GLY A 557 -27.75 -8.09 36.99
C GLY A 557 -27.53 -8.22 38.49
N ARG A 558 -26.44 -8.89 38.89
CA ARG A 558 -26.04 -8.98 40.30
C ARG A 558 -25.57 -7.64 40.85
N GLY A 559 -24.82 -6.87 40.06
CA GLY A 559 -24.43 -5.50 40.42
C GLY A 559 -25.64 -4.61 40.69
N GLN A 560 -26.60 -4.58 39.75
CA GLN A 560 -27.81 -3.78 39.88
C GLN A 560 -28.68 -4.17 41.09
N ARG A 561 -28.82 -5.47 41.38
CA ARG A 561 -29.54 -5.93 42.59
C ARG A 561 -28.84 -5.57 43.90
N ALA A 562 -27.51 -5.42 43.88
CA ALA A 562 -26.76 -5.02 45.07
C ALA A 562 -26.97 -3.53 45.39
N GLU A 563 -27.16 -2.70 44.37
CA GLU A 563 -27.45 -1.27 44.50
C GLU A 563 -28.94 -0.98 44.76
N ASP A 564 -29.84 -1.68 44.06
CA ASP A 564 -31.29 -1.61 44.24
C ASP A 564 -31.90 -3.02 44.41
N PRO A 565 -32.25 -3.43 45.65
CA PRO A 565 -32.87 -4.72 45.92
C PRO A 565 -34.21 -4.95 45.20
N SER A 566 -34.86 -3.89 44.70
CA SER A 566 -36.10 -3.96 43.94
C SER A 566 -35.90 -4.22 42.44
N TYR A 567 -34.65 -4.22 41.96
CA TYR A 567 -34.31 -4.47 40.56
C TYR A 567 -34.70 -5.89 40.10
N HIS A 568 -35.57 -5.96 39.09
CA HIS A 568 -36.02 -7.21 38.50
C HIS A 568 -35.08 -7.66 37.37
N HIS A 569 -34.08 -8.48 37.70
CA HIS A 569 -33.23 -9.14 36.70
C HIS A 569 -34.02 -10.22 35.92
N GLN A 570 -34.14 -10.01 34.61
CA GLN A 570 -34.75 -10.96 33.67
C GLN A 570 -33.68 -11.94 33.15
N PRO A 571 -34.00 -13.24 32.94
CA PRO A 571 -33.07 -14.17 32.30
C PRO A 571 -32.61 -13.70 30.92
N PHE A 572 -31.38 -14.04 30.54
CA PHE A 572 -30.78 -13.65 29.25
C PHE A 572 -31.64 -14.08 28.04
N GLU A 573 -32.22 -15.27 28.10
CA GLU A 573 -33.06 -15.85 27.03
C GLU A 573 -34.29 -15.00 26.72
N ASP A 574 -34.82 -14.35 27.75
CA ASP A 574 -36.08 -13.64 27.67
C ASP A 574 -35.87 -12.16 27.27
N LEU A 575 -34.61 -11.71 27.12
CA LEU A 575 -34.29 -10.38 26.63
C LEU A 575 -34.71 -10.22 25.17
N ALA A 576 -35.08 -8.99 24.79
CA ALA A 576 -35.25 -8.64 23.39
C ALA A 576 -33.93 -8.83 22.61
N GLU A 577 -34.02 -9.22 21.34
CA GLU A 577 -32.89 -9.60 20.49
C GLU A 577 -31.77 -8.54 20.47
N HIS A 578 -32.12 -7.25 20.31
CA HIS A 578 -31.13 -6.16 20.34
C HIS A 578 -30.31 -6.11 21.65
N LYS A 579 -30.91 -6.44 22.81
CA LYS A 579 -30.19 -6.47 24.09
C LYS A 579 -29.32 -7.71 24.24
N GLN A 580 -29.72 -8.83 23.65
CA GLN A 580 -28.86 -10.00 23.57
C GLN A 580 -27.63 -9.70 22.70
N ASP A 581 -27.83 -9.00 21.58
CA ASP A 581 -26.76 -8.58 20.67
C ASP A 581 -25.81 -7.56 21.31
N GLU A 582 -26.30 -6.62 22.11
CA GLU A 582 -25.46 -5.71 22.91
C GLU A 582 -24.54 -6.47 23.86
N ASN A 583 -25.05 -7.49 24.56
CA ASN A 583 -24.24 -8.34 25.45
C ASN A 583 -23.23 -9.19 24.67
N ARG A 584 -23.59 -9.71 23.49
CA ARG A 584 -22.64 -10.40 22.59
C ARG A 584 -21.55 -9.45 22.12
N ALA A 585 -21.89 -8.22 21.76
CA ALA A 585 -20.93 -7.21 21.33
C ALA A 585 -19.96 -6.84 22.46
N ASN A 586 -20.46 -6.66 23.69
CA ASN A 586 -19.62 -6.44 24.87
C ASN A 586 -18.68 -7.63 25.12
N ALA A 587 -19.20 -8.86 25.09
CA ALA A 587 -18.40 -10.07 25.25
C ALA A 587 -17.28 -10.20 24.19
N ARG A 588 -17.57 -9.88 22.92
CA ARG A 588 -16.57 -9.87 21.83
C ARG A 588 -15.47 -8.84 22.04
N ASP A 589 -15.76 -7.72 22.69
CA ASP A 589 -14.81 -6.62 22.89
C ASP A 589 -13.86 -6.87 24.09
N ILE A 590 -14.20 -7.77 25.02
CA ILE A 590 -13.38 -8.07 26.21
C ILE A 590 -11.90 -8.37 25.88
N PRO A 591 -11.55 -9.26 24.93
CA PRO A 591 -10.15 -9.53 24.61
C PRO A 591 -9.40 -8.29 24.10
N ALA A 592 -10.09 -7.43 23.32
CA ALA A 592 -9.50 -6.22 22.80
C ALA A 592 -9.28 -5.18 23.91
N LYS A 593 -10.18 -5.09 24.90
CA LYS A 593 -9.97 -4.29 26.12
C LYS A 593 -8.76 -4.78 26.90
N LEU A 594 -8.64 -6.09 27.14
CA LEU A 594 -7.50 -6.64 27.87
C LEU A 594 -6.16 -6.40 27.16
N ALA A 595 -6.12 -6.55 25.83
CA ALA A 595 -4.89 -6.33 25.07
C ALA A 595 -4.33 -4.90 25.22
N GLU A 596 -5.20 -3.88 25.32
CA GLU A 596 -4.79 -2.48 25.52
C GLU A 596 -4.13 -2.20 26.88
N VAL A 597 -4.35 -3.08 27.85
CA VAL A 597 -3.74 -3.03 29.18
C VAL A 597 -2.70 -4.13 29.39
N GLY A 598 -2.12 -4.66 28.30
CA GLY A 598 -1.07 -5.67 28.38
C GLY A 598 -1.57 -6.96 29.03
N CYS A 599 -2.87 -7.26 28.93
CA CYS A 599 -3.49 -8.44 29.51
C CYS A 599 -4.05 -9.37 28.41
N LEU A 600 -4.12 -10.67 28.72
CA LEU A 600 -4.69 -11.69 27.87
C LEU A 600 -5.76 -12.49 28.62
N MET A 601 -6.81 -12.89 27.90
CA MET A 601 -7.79 -13.89 28.36
C MET A 601 -7.28 -15.28 27.97
N VAL A 602 -7.04 -16.14 28.96
CA VAL A 602 -6.55 -17.51 28.77
C VAL A 602 -7.42 -18.51 29.53
N PRO A 603 -7.53 -19.79 29.09
CA PRO A 603 -8.22 -20.81 29.87
C PRO A 603 -7.65 -20.88 31.29
N ALA A 604 -8.52 -20.90 32.30
CA ALA A 604 -8.10 -20.96 33.68
C ALA A 604 -7.35 -22.27 33.94
N SER A 605 -6.16 -22.18 34.53
CA SER A 605 -5.36 -23.34 34.91
C SER A 605 -4.67 -23.07 36.25
N THR A 606 -4.32 -24.12 36.97
CA THR A 606 -3.56 -24.01 38.24
C THR A 606 -2.15 -23.47 38.06
N ALA A 607 -1.63 -23.43 36.82
CA ALA A 607 -0.27 -23.00 36.50
C ALA A 607 -0.11 -21.49 36.25
N ARG A 608 -1.21 -20.74 36.04
CA ARG A 608 -1.19 -19.30 35.77
C ARG A 608 -2.01 -18.55 36.82
N GLN A 609 -1.39 -17.61 37.54
CA GLN A 609 -2.09 -16.81 38.55
C GLN A 609 -2.94 -15.73 37.86
N PRO A 610 -4.25 -15.67 38.13
CA PRO A 610 -5.10 -14.59 37.63
C PRO A 610 -4.62 -13.23 38.15
N VAL A 611 -4.60 -12.22 37.28
CA VAL A 611 -4.23 -10.85 37.64
C VAL A 611 -5.47 -9.98 37.73
N ALA A 612 -5.53 -9.12 38.74
CA ALA A 612 -6.56 -8.10 38.86
C ALA A 612 -6.19 -6.84 38.05
N LEU A 613 -7.18 -6.21 37.44
CA LEU A 613 -7.02 -4.91 36.79
C LEU A 613 -6.86 -3.82 37.87
N GLY A 614 -5.85 -2.98 37.74
CA GLY A 614 -5.64 -1.83 38.63
C GLY A 614 -6.55 -0.65 38.26
N GLU A 615 -6.76 0.29 39.19
CA GLU A 615 -7.65 1.45 38.94
C GLU A 615 -7.24 2.31 37.74
N ARG A 616 -5.94 2.43 37.44
CA ARG A 616 -5.46 3.15 36.24
C ARG A 616 -5.87 2.45 34.93
N GLU A 617 -5.92 1.13 34.95
CA GLU A 617 -6.32 0.31 33.79
C GLU A 617 -7.84 0.33 33.63
N VAL A 618 -8.57 0.25 34.75
CA VAL A 618 -10.01 0.44 34.78
C VAL A 618 -10.39 1.81 34.19
N GLU A 619 -9.71 2.89 34.59
CA GLU A 619 -9.97 4.23 34.04
C GLU A 619 -9.70 4.30 32.53
N ARG A 620 -8.60 3.70 32.07
CA ARG A 620 -8.24 3.69 30.63
C ARG A 620 -9.28 2.95 29.80
N LEU A 621 -9.69 1.76 30.24
CA LEU A 621 -10.66 0.94 29.54
C LEU A 621 -12.08 1.52 29.60
N ALA A 622 -12.45 2.16 30.72
CA ALA A 622 -13.74 2.83 30.86
C ALA A 622 -13.86 4.00 29.88
N ARG A 623 -12.80 4.81 29.74
CA ARG A 623 -12.74 5.86 28.72
C ARG A 623 -12.94 5.33 27.31
N ARG A 624 -12.28 4.22 26.97
CA ARG A 624 -12.44 3.58 25.66
C ARG A 624 -13.89 3.14 25.42
N GLU A 625 -14.53 2.54 26.42
CA GLU A 625 -15.91 2.08 26.28
C GLU A 625 -16.85 3.26 26.00
N HIS A 626 -16.66 4.38 26.71
CA HIS A 626 -17.41 5.60 26.47
C HIS A 626 -17.18 6.19 25.07
N ASP A 627 -15.92 6.26 24.64
CA ASP A 627 -15.55 6.74 23.30
C ASP A 627 -16.10 5.82 22.18
N ARG A 628 -16.25 4.53 22.45
CA ARG A 628 -16.93 3.58 21.56
C ARG A 628 -18.44 3.82 21.55
N TRP A 629 -19.08 3.91 22.71
CA TRP A 629 -20.52 4.15 22.82
C TRP A 629 -20.95 5.45 22.12
N MET A 630 -20.18 6.53 22.26
CA MET A 630 -20.44 7.80 21.55
C MET A 630 -20.37 7.63 20.02
N ARG A 631 -19.46 6.79 19.51
CA ARG A 631 -19.38 6.49 18.07
C ARG A 631 -20.56 5.65 17.60
N ASP A 632 -20.99 4.67 18.39
CA ASP A 632 -22.09 3.76 18.05
C ASP A 632 -23.45 4.48 17.96
N LEU A 633 -23.63 5.60 18.66
CA LEU A 633 -24.82 6.45 18.51
C LEU A 633 -24.93 7.09 17.11
N GLY A 634 -23.81 7.25 16.39
CA GLY A 634 -23.76 7.80 15.04
C GLY A 634 -23.94 9.32 14.96
N PRO A 635 -23.93 9.90 13.75
CA PRO A 635 -23.97 11.35 13.56
C PRO A 635 -25.33 11.97 13.94
N GLY A 636 -25.24 13.20 14.48
CA GLY A 636 -26.41 14.04 14.82
C GLY A 636 -26.92 13.90 16.26
N TRP A 637 -26.14 13.27 17.14
CA TRP A 637 -26.40 13.31 18.59
C TRP A 637 -25.75 14.54 19.23
N GLU A 638 -26.42 15.09 20.23
CA GLU A 638 -25.98 16.24 21.00
C GLU A 638 -26.12 15.99 22.50
N TRP A 639 -25.42 16.80 23.29
CA TRP A 639 -25.62 16.79 24.74
C TRP A 639 -27.02 17.30 25.13
N GLY A 640 -27.64 16.65 26.11
CA GLY A 640 -28.86 17.18 26.73
C GLY A 640 -29.22 16.49 28.04
N ASP A 641 -29.59 17.31 29.01
CA ASP A 641 -30.12 16.87 30.29
C ASP A 641 -31.54 17.44 30.45
N PRO A 642 -32.60 16.60 30.47
CA PRO A 642 -32.56 15.14 30.48
C PRO A 642 -32.31 14.52 29.08
N THR A 643 -31.97 13.23 29.05
CA THR A 643 -31.88 12.44 27.82
C THR A 643 -33.21 12.45 27.04
N ASP A 644 -33.15 12.76 25.74
CA ASP A 644 -34.26 12.78 24.80
C ASP A 644 -33.85 12.08 23.49
N VAL A 645 -34.16 10.79 23.40
CA VAL A 645 -33.81 9.94 22.25
C VAL A 645 -34.48 10.43 20.96
N ALA A 646 -35.69 10.97 21.02
CA ALA A 646 -36.43 11.43 19.84
C ALA A 646 -35.76 12.66 19.19
N ARG A 647 -35.10 13.50 20.00
CA ARG A 647 -34.32 14.66 19.54
C ARG A 647 -32.83 14.36 19.43
N LYS A 648 -32.40 13.11 19.57
CA LYS A 648 -31.00 12.69 19.62
C LYS A 648 -30.17 13.47 20.65
N ARG A 649 -30.70 13.65 21.86
CA ARG A 649 -29.98 14.29 22.97
C ARG A 649 -29.72 13.30 24.09
N HIS A 650 -28.50 13.24 24.62
CA HIS A 650 -28.17 12.33 25.72
C HIS A 650 -27.33 13.02 26.79
N VAL A 651 -27.62 12.74 28.07
CA VAL A 651 -26.96 13.38 29.23
C VAL A 651 -25.47 13.06 29.29
N ALA A 652 -25.12 11.85 28.83
CA ALA A 652 -23.74 11.35 28.76
C ALA A 652 -23.00 11.70 27.45
N TYR A 653 -23.61 12.45 26.51
CA TYR A 653 -22.95 12.78 25.24
C TYR A 653 -21.98 13.96 25.39
N LEU A 654 -20.94 13.75 26.21
CA LEU A 654 -19.84 14.68 26.47
C LEU A 654 -18.50 13.95 26.31
N PRO A 655 -17.42 14.65 25.93
CA PRO A 655 -16.07 14.10 26.01
C PRO A 655 -15.78 13.55 27.42
N TRP A 656 -15.00 12.48 27.52
CA TRP A 656 -14.68 11.84 28.81
C TRP A 656 -14.18 12.82 29.88
N THR A 657 -13.41 13.85 29.48
CA THR A 657 -12.90 14.87 30.41
C THR A 657 -14.01 15.67 31.10
N ASP A 658 -15.11 15.89 30.38
CA ASP A 658 -16.22 16.77 30.78
C ASP A 658 -17.40 15.97 31.35
N LEU A 659 -17.33 14.63 31.28
CA LEU A 659 -18.35 13.73 31.77
C LEU A 659 -18.39 13.74 33.31
N PRO A 660 -19.56 13.90 33.95
CA PRO A 660 -19.70 13.82 35.40
C PRO A 660 -19.26 12.46 35.95
N ASP A 661 -18.64 12.44 37.13
CA ASP A 661 -18.09 11.20 37.71
C ASP A 661 -19.14 10.11 37.91
N GLY A 662 -20.37 10.46 38.29
CA GLY A 662 -21.46 9.49 38.40
C GLY A 662 -21.77 8.77 37.09
N GLN A 663 -21.54 9.43 35.95
CA GLN A 663 -21.73 8.82 34.63
C GLN A 663 -20.51 8.01 34.20
N LYS A 664 -19.28 8.45 34.52
CA LYS A 664 -18.04 7.66 34.33
C LYS A 664 -18.06 6.35 35.11
N GLU A 665 -18.69 6.35 36.28
CA GLU A 665 -18.73 5.18 37.16
C GLU A 665 -19.47 4.00 36.53
N ILE A 666 -20.41 4.27 35.61
CA ILE A 666 -21.12 3.23 34.85
C ILE A 666 -20.12 2.44 33.99
N ASP A 667 -19.26 3.14 33.21
CA ASP A 667 -18.25 2.49 32.38
C ASP A 667 -17.15 1.81 33.21
N ARG A 668 -16.74 2.41 34.33
CA ARG A 668 -15.78 1.80 35.26
C ARG A 668 -16.32 0.48 35.82
N ASN A 669 -17.58 0.45 36.23
CA ASN A 669 -18.21 -0.75 36.76
C ASN A 669 -18.26 -1.87 35.71
N LEU A 670 -18.62 -1.55 34.45
CA LEU A 670 -18.57 -2.53 33.35
C LEU A 670 -17.19 -3.16 33.18
N VAL A 671 -16.12 -2.38 33.31
CA VAL A 671 -14.74 -2.89 33.22
C VAL A 671 -14.37 -3.74 34.45
N ARG A 672 -14.77 -3.31 35.66
CA ARG A 672 -14.50 -4.06 36.90
C ARG A 672 -15.17 -5.42 36.93
N GLU A 673 -16.23 -5.62 36.14
CA GLU A 673 -16.95 -6.89 36.02
C GLU A 673 -16.24 -7.92 35.12
N ILE A 674 -15.35 -7.50 34.22
CA ILE A 674 -14.64 -8.38 33.26
C ILE A 674 -14.00 -9.61 33.93
N PRO A 675 -13.24 -9.49 35.04
CA PRO A 675 -12.66 -10.66 35.71
C PRO A 675 -13.71 -11.70 36.14
N ALA A 676 -14.86 -11.26 36.64
CA ALA A 676 -15.93 -12.14 37.09
C ALA A 676 -16.64 -12.83 35.90
N ILE A 677 -16.82 -12.10 34.79
CA ILE A 677 -17.36 -12.65 33.54
C ILE A 677 -16.46 -13.79 33.03
N LEU A 678 -15.15 -13.55 32.98
CA LEU A 678 -14.18 -14.55 32.51
C LEU A 678 -14.11 -15.77 33.44
N GLN A 679 -14.13 -15.54 34.75
CA GLN A 679 -14.13 -16.63 35.72
C GLN A 679 -15.36 -17.52 35.57
N ALA A 680 -16.54 -16.94 35.30
CA ALA A 680 -17.78 -17.69 35.13
C ALA A 680 -17.75 -18.64 33.91
N VAL A 681 -16.93 -18.33 32.89
CA VAL A 681 -16.77 -19.16 31.69
C VAL A 681 -15.49 -20.00 31.68
N GLY A 682 -14.77 -20.07 32.81
CA GLY A 682 -13.55 -20.90 32.94
C GLY A 682 -12.29 -20.27 32.35
N TYR A 683 -12.23 -18.95 32.27
CA TYR A 683 -11.07 -18.18 31.81
C TYR A 683 -10.50 -17.30 32.93
N ALA A 684 -9.26 -16.87 32.76
CA ALA A 684 -8.56 -15.96 33.65
C ALA A 684 -7.82 -14.88 32.87
N ILE A 685 -7.59 -13.74 33.53
CA ILE A 685 -6.75 -12.65 33.02
C ILE A 685 -5.31 -12.92 33.42
N VAL A 686 -4.38 -12.84 32.48
CA VAL A 686 -2.93 -12.92 32.73
C VAL A 686 -2.23 -11.72 32.10
N ARG A 687 -1.09 -11.30 32.68
CA ARG A 687 -0.25 -10.26 32.07
C ARG A 687 0.50 -10.82 30.88
N HIS A 688 0.68 -9.98 29.87
CA HIS A 688 1.53 -10.26 28.73
C HIS A 688 3.00 -10.40 29.20
N PRO A 689 3.76 -11.42 28.73
CA PRO A 689 5.12 -11.69 29.22
C PRO A 689 6.11 -10.52 29.07
N SER A 690 5.87 -9.62 28.11
CA SER A 690 6.74 -8.49 27.78
C SER A 690 6.76 -7.33 28.79
N GLU A 691 5.84 -7.27 29.77
CA GLU A 691 5.79 -6.19 30.78
C GLU A 691 6.48 -6.56 32.12
N GLY A 692 7.07 -7.75 32.24
CA GLY A 692 7.69 -8.22 33.48
C GLY A 692 9.01 -7.54 33.91
N SER A 693 9.50 -6.52 33.19
CA SER A 693 10.85 -5.98 33.38
C SER A 693 10.98 -4.45 33.40
N THR A 694 10.00 -3.73 33.96
CA THR A 694 10.21 -2.34 34.41
C THR A 694 9.58 -2.13 35.78
N PRO A 695 10.36 -2.06 36.88
CA PRO A 695 9.87 -1.47 38.11
C PRO A 695 9.71 0.04 37.87
N ASP A 696 8.51 0.56 38.09
CA ASP A 696 8.23 2.00 38.05
C ASP A 696 9.25 2.74 38.97
N PRO A 697 9.86 3.85 38.50
CA PRO A 697 10.68 4.68 39.36
C PRO A 697 9.81 5.37 40.43
N PRO A 698 10.38 5.66 41.61
CA PRO A 698 9.65 6.12 42.79
C PRO A 698 8.95 7.48 42.63
#